data_AF-A0A814FKK3-F1
#
_entry.id   AF-A0A814FKK3-F1
#
_cell.length_a   1.000
_cell.length_b   1.000
_cell.length_c   1.000
_cell.angle_alpha   90.00
_cell.angle_beta   90.00
_cell.angle_gamma   90.00
#
_symmetry.space_group_name_H-M   'P 1'
#
loop_
_entity.id
_entity.type
_entity.pdbx_description
1 polymer ?
#
loop_
_entity_poly.entity_id
_entity_poly.type
_entity_poly.pdbx_seq_one_letter_code
_entity_poly.pdbx_strand_id
1 'polypeptide(L)'
;MAGSGPTEDSSYLDNEYLSENKKIEETREAATEHCKNEYNKAKEKQDGIKRENDKITSEINENSVETNTLLQQLNDHIEEMKRLENDQKQLINQQLQSNNDIVQQQTFIQDQQVTIYQQENDLKQNIEIKNKLEKDEQNLQQQLNDMKQKENGNIKTQNYLQLSLNVLQQLIQQTRQEFEQQQTLFEQEQLEKEKYEQHLKNLRQQIEEMENEMKEFTKEIERLNEERQQLELKIKDLQKEQEQLQAAILQIERVLKEKEAGIARLEQQIEQCKQQNEKLKEQLEILQEEIQKLSEELEENQNKYMEEESRLKELESEKKMLENQKCQLEREWQQLEDQRADLTRQLNTLKQKLTTIDESLRNTQYKINDLIENLSRAQNELEELRSQEERLQSESLQAETRCDNLKDEKENAQRDLQQAENEAKEAEQRLKQLISQKRNEESKLASQQQKENQAQLKMNHGLDELRSAEQEVRVAEARLRDAQHSLHWFVEILDIFFNGSKLWEKKETAIREAQGKLDQAISKLENKKTAYNTSRENFSEAKDKRIECQQNLLETIKDLADQERVAKTTKSHAQQCKSEYERLSAAYREAVKDKKNIDSNLRIIAQKLERSETEVNTLTNNLQRYESEKVTYETQQQDFKSQISDTETILQRHERQMTEHKKTMADNQTELTKTTNNY
;
A
#
# COMPACT_ATOMS: atom_id res chain seq x y z
N MET A 1 -59.47 -30.64 -45.88
CA MET A 1 -60.59 -31.19 -46.67
C MET A 1 -60.05 -32.37 -47.46
N ALA A 2 -60.69 -33.55 -47.39
CA ALA A 2 -60.28 -34.80 -48.08
C ALA A 2 -58.85 -35.33 -47.74
N GLY A 3 -58.55 -36.63 -47.86
CA GLY A 3 -59.45 -37.77 -48.07
C GLY A 3 -58.70 -39.10 -48.29
N SER A 4 -59.36 -40.23 -48.00
CA SER A 4 -59.07 -41.63 -48.40
C SER A 4 -57.68 -42.26 -48.09
N GLY A 5 -57.71 -43.39 -47.35
CA GLY A 5 -56.71 -44.48 -47.42
C GLY A 5 -56.97 -45.39 -48.64
N PRO A 6 -56.85 -46.74 -48.58
CA PRO A 6 -56.63 -47.65 -47.44
C PRO A 6 -55.15 -48.12 -47.36
N THR A 7 -54.67 -48.89 -46.37
CA THR A 7 -55.34 -49.97 -45.60
C THR A 7 -55.29 -49.84 -44.07
N GLU A 8 -54.99 -50.94 -43.37
CA GLU A 8 -55.78 -51.54 -42.28
C GLU A 8 -54.85 -52.52 -41.51
N ASP A 9 -54.99 -52.83 -40.21
CA ASP A 9 -55.86 -52.38 -39.10
C ASP A 9 -55.05 -52.57 -37.77
N SER A 10 -55.50 -52.68 -36.50
CA SER A 10 -56.81 -52.81 -35.83
C SER A 10 -56.72 -52.40 -34.34
N SER A 11 -57.76 -52.64 -33.53
CA SER A 11 -57.77 -52.38 -32.08
C SER A 11 -58.71 -53.32 -31.29
N TYR A 12 -58.64 -53.27 -29.95
CA TYR A 12 -59.54 -53.99 -29.02
C TYR A 12 -60.41 -53.03 -28.19
N LEU A 13 -61.45 -53.57 -27.53
CA LEU A 13 -62.51 -52.85 -26.78
C LEU A 13 -62.23 -52.76 -25.28
N ASP A 14 -62.83 -51.76 -24.61
CA ASP A 14 -63.21 -51.84 -23.19
C ASP A 14 -64.35 -50.85 -22.81
N ASN A 15 -65.15 -51.15 -21.77
CA ASN A 15 -66.12 -50.23 -21.12
C ASN A 15 -66.76 -50.83 -19.83
N GLU A 16 -67.11 -50.00 -18.83
CA GLU A 16 -67.63 -50.46 -17.51
C GLU A 16 -69.11 -50.08 -17.21
N TYR A 17 -69.52 -50.16 -15.93
CA TYR A 17 -70.89 -50.47 -15.49
C TYR A 17 -71.79 -49.28 -15.10
N LEU A 18 -72.99 -49.62 -14.63
CA LEU A 18 -74.05 -48.77 -14.12
C LEU A 18 -73.79 -48.24 -12.68
N SER A 19 -74.29 -47.03 -12.36
CA SER A 19 -74.32 -46.39 -11.02
C SER A 19 -72.97 -45.93 -10.44
N GLU A 20 -72.87 -44.89 -9.60
CA GLU A 20 -73.88 -43.92 -9.10
C GLU A 20 -73.14 -42.57 -8.84
N ASN A 21 -73.42 -41.46 -9.55
CA ASN A 21 -74.56 -40.51 -9.42
C ASN A 21 -74.52 -39.63 -8.12
N LYS A 22 -75.21 -38.49 -8.18
CA LYS A 22 -75.58 -37.55 -7.10
C LYS A 22 -74.49 -36.71 -6.39
N LYS A 23 -74.61 -35.40 -6.62
CA LYS A 23 -74.92 -34.39 -5.59
C LYS A 23 -74.23 -34.51 -4.21
N ILE A 24 -73.13 -33.77 -4.04
CA ILE A 24 -72.91 -32.84 -2.93
C ILE A 24 -72.28 -31.60 -3.59
N GLU A 25 -72.95 -30.49 -3.91
CA GLU A 25 -73.85 -29.57 -3.17
C GLU A 25 -73.15 -28.21 -2.94
N GLU A 26 -73.59 -27.21 -3.71
CA GLU A 26 -74.10 -25.91 -3.22
C GLU A 26 -73.16 -24.97 -2.43
N THR A 27 -71.86 -25.28 -2.24
CA THR A 27 -71.07 -24.66 -1.16
C THR A 27 -69.87 -23.77 -1.59
N ARG A 28 -70.01 -22.88 -2.61
CA ARG A 28 -69.30 -21.56 -2.60
C ARG A 28 -69.67 -20.49 -3.65
N GLU A 29 -70.96 -20.26 -3.91
CA GLU A 29 -71.44 -19.03 -4.59
C GLU A 29 -71.39 -17.79 -3.66
N ALA A 30 -70.31 -17.65 -2.87
CA ALA A 30 -70.27 -16.81 -1.66
C ALA A 30 -68.90 -16.19 -1.35
N ALA A 31 -68.01 -16.08 -2.35
CA ALA A 31 -66.60 -15.70 -2.13
C ALA A 31 -66.13 -14.53 -3.03
N THR A 32 -66.79 -13.36 -2.88
CA THR A 32 -66.23 -12.01 -3.08
C THR A 32 -65.63 -11.64 -4.46
N GLU A 33 -66.06 -10.60 -5.18
CA GLU A 33 -66.75 -9.35 -4.82
C GLU A 33 -65.99 -8.42 -3.83
N HIS A 34 -64.69 -8.65 -3.61
CA HIS A 34 -63.86 -7.80 -2.73
C HIS A 34 -62.92 -6.84 -3.49
N CYS A 35 -62.33 -7.26 -4.61
CA CYS A 35 -61.18 -6.55 -5.21
C CYS A 35 -61.48 -5.70 -6.46
N LYS A 36 -62.73 -5.26 -6.66
CA LYS A 36 -63.10 -4.30 -7.73
C LYS A 36 -62.90 -2.82 -7.32
N ASN A 37 -62.38 -2.54 -6.11
CA ASN A 37 -62.69 -1.30 -5.39
C ASN A 37 -61.52 -0.40 -4.94
N GLU A 38 -60.23 -0.78 -5.09
CA GLU A 38 -59.16 -0.03 -4.38
C GLU A 38 -58.53 1.16 -5.14
N TYR A 39 -58.04 0.99 -6.37
CA TYR A 39 -56.92 1.84 -6.84
C TYR A 39 -57.14 2.71 -8.10
N ASN A 40 -58.28 3.41 -8.17
CA ASN A 40 -58.37 4.67 -8.94
C ASN A 40 -57.64 5.84 -8.21
N LYS A 41 -56.45 5.59 -7.64
CA LYS A 41 -55.81 6.46 -6.62
C LYS A 41 -54.37 6.94 -6.95
N ALA A 42 -53.73 6.47 -8.02
CA ALA A 42 -52.57 7.12 -8.64
C ALA A 42 -53.02 7.76 -9.96
N LYS A 43 -53.52 8.99 -9.99
CA LYS A 43 -52.87 10.25 -9.56
C LYS A 43 -51.64 10.51 -10.42
N GLU A 44 -51.76 11.28 -11.51
CA GLU A 44 -51.81 12.76 -11.49
C GLU A 44 -50.59 13.41 -10.79
N LYS A 45 -49.47 12.67 -10.62
CA LYS A 45 -48.20 13.25 -10.20
C LYS A 45 -47.26 13.43 -11.39
N GLN A 46 -46.95 14.71 -11.64
CA GLN A 46 -45.61 15.20 -12.01
C GLN A 46 -45.27 15.38 -13.51
N ASP A 47 -46.10 16.14 -14.23
CA ASP A 47 -45.71 16.93 -15.42
C ASP A 47 -44.70 18.08 -15.10
N GLY A 48 -43.67 17.80 -14.30
CA GLY A 48 -43.05 18.80 -13.43
C GLY A 48 -42.00 19.73 -14.06
N ILE A 49 -40.97 19.19 -14.72
CA ILE A 49 -39.65 19.86 -14.79
C ILE A 49 -39.24 20.17 -16.25
N LYS A 50 -39.77 21.27 -16.74
CA LYS A 50 -39.45 21.97 -18.02
C LYS A 50 -38.62 23.22 -17.71
N ARG A 51 -37.74 23.70 -18.64
CA ARG A 51 -37.67 25.11 -19.16
C ARG A 51 -36.28 25.72 -19.50
N GLU A 52 -35.23 25.57 -18.69
CA GLU A 52 -34.21 26.64 -18.52
C GLU A 52 -32.77 26.45 -19.08
N ASN A 53 -32.21 27.58 -19.56
CA ASN A 53 -30.82 28.09 -19.47
C ASN A 53 -29.65 27.50 -20.32
N ASP A 54 -28.48 28.15 -20.49
CA ASP A 54 -28.07 29.55 -20.89
C ASP A 54 -26.54 29.80 -20.64
N LYS A 55 -25.77 30.73 -21.27
CA LYS A 55 -25.81 31.49 -22.56
C LYS A 55 -24.52 32.35 -22.76
N ILE A 56 -24.19 32.75 -24.01
CA ILE A 56 -23.37 33.95 -24.44
C ILE A 56 -21.83 33.95 -24.16
N THR A 57 -20.97 34.66 -24.99
CA THR A 57 -19.85 35.63 -24.62
C THR A 57 -18.50 35.67 -25.45
N SER A 58 -18.09 36.84 -26.04
CA SER A 58 -16.72 37.46 -26.31
C SER A 58 -15.88 37.36 -27.65
N GLU A 59 -15.18 38.47 -28.07
CA GLU A 59 -14.46 38.74 -29.38
C GLU A 59 -13.29 39.83 -29.34
N ILE A 60 -12.67 40.29 -30.51
CA ILE A 60 -12.06 41.67 -30.88
C ILE A 60 -10.48 41.99 -31.09
N ASN A 61 -10.06 42.87 -32.11
CA ASN A 61 -8.91 43.92 -32.28
C ASN A 61 -7.60 43.98 -33.27
N GLU A 62 -7.26 45.19 -33.89
CA GLU A 62 -5.95 46.00 -34.28
C GLU A 62 -4.99 45.96 -35.61
N ASN A 63 -4.26 47.09 -36.08
CA ASN A 63 -3.25 47.25 -37.27
C ASN A 63 -2.51 48.67 -37.65
N SER A 64 -1.31 48.84 -38.38
CA SER A 64 -0.68 50.12 -39.08
C SER A 64 0.81 50.14 -39.79
N VAL A 65 1.32 51.21 -40.56
CA VAL A 65 2.76 51.85 -40.77
C VAL A 65 3.61 52.12 -42.16
N GLU A 66 4.33 53.32 -42.35
CA GLU A 66 5.61 53.86 -43.11
C GLU A 66 5.90 54.38 -44.63
N THR A 67 7.05 55.12 -44.98
CA THR A 67 7.39 55.92 -46.29
C THR A 67 8.82 56.63 -46.62
N ASN A 68 9.31 56.73 -47.93
CA ASN A 68 10.22 57.67 -48.81
C ASN A 68 11.56 58.49 -48.48
N THR A 69 12.36 58.98 -49.51
CA THR A 69 13.05 60.36 -49.71
C THR A 69 14.12 60.53 -50.91
N LEU A 70 14.63 61.77 -51.24
CA LEU A 70 15.43 62.21 -52.45
C LEU A 70 16.92 62.72 -52.24
N LEU A 71 17.73 62.87 -53.34
CA LEU A 71 18.84 63.87 -53.56
C LEU A 71 19.51 63.72 -54.97
N GLN A 72 19.93 64.79 -55.70
CA GLN A 72 20.29 64.63 -57.15
C GLN A 72 21.40 65.50 -57.83
N GLN A 73 21.32 66.84 -57.93
CA GLN A 73 21.75 67.58 -59.17
C GLN A 73 22.79 68.71 -58.95
N LEU A 74 23.77 68.93 -59.87
CA LEU A 74 24.63 70.15 -59.87
C LEU A 74 25.46 70.57 -61.14
N ASN A 75 26.06 69.67 -61.93
CA ASN A 75 27.53 69.72 -62.14
C ASN A 75 28.13 70.21 -63.50
N ASP A 76 27.39 70.92 -64.36
CA ASP A 76 27.62 70.84 -65.82
C ASP A 76 28.65 71.80 -66.47
N HIS A 77 29.07 72.92 -65.85
CA HIS A 77 29.73 74.02 -66.58
C HIS A 77 31.23 73.83 -66.92
N ILE A 78 31.77 72.62 -66.75
CA ILE A 78 33.20 72.25 -66.71
C ILE A 78 33.88 72.19 -68.11
N GLU A 79 33.19 72.56 -69.19
CA GLU A 79 33.44 71.98 -70.52
C GLU A 79 34.45 72.67 -71.46
N GLU A 80 34.40 73.97 -71.75
CA GLU A 80 35.06 74.46 -72.99
C GLU A 80 36.57 74.71 -72.90
N MET A 81 37.15 75.06 -71.75
CA MET A 81 38.62 75.14 -71.62
C MET A 81 39.31 73.78 -71.81
N LYS A 82 38.57 72.66 -71.66
CA LYS A 82 39.07 71.34 -72.05
C LYS A 82 39.53 71.30 -73.50
N ARG A 83 39.01 72.16 -74.39
CA ARG A 83 38.97 71.90 -75.84
C ARG A 83 40.24 72.23 -76.64
N LEU A 84 40.94 73.34 -76.41
CA LEU A 84 42.26 73.54 -77.03
C LEU A 84 43.37 72.84 -76.25
N GLU A 85 43.18 72.68 -74.95
CA GLU A 85 43.92 71.68 -74.18
C GLU A 85 43.75 70.29 -74.82
N ASN A 86 42.54 69.94 -75.31
CA ASN A 86 42.22 68.65 -75.96
C ASN A 86 43.00 68.39 -77.25
N ASP A 87 43.45 69.42 -77.97
CA ASP A 87 44.02 69.25 -79.30
C ASP A 87 45.56 69.14 -79.25
N GLN A 88 46.23 69.85 -78.32
CA GLN A 88 47.62 69.52 -77.98
C GLN A 88 47.69 68.29 -77.07
N LYS A 89 46.67 68.06 -76.22
CA LYS A 89 46.42 66.72 -75.67
C LYS A 89 46.23 65.73 -76.80
N GLN A 90 45.56 65.97 -77.92
CA GLN A 90 45.39 64.93 -78.97
C GLN A 90 46.72 64.49 -79.59
N LEU A 91 47.64 65.40 -79.92
CA LEU A 91 48.91 64.97 -80.53
C LEU A 91 49.85 64.30 -79.52
N ILE A 92 49.92 64.81 -78.28
CA ILE A 92 50.65 64.15 -77.19
C ILE A 92 49.94 62.85 -76.79
N ASN A 93 48.61 62.82 -76.77
CA ASN A 93 47.77 61.63 -76.62
C ASN A 93 47.88 60.71 -77.83
N GLN A 94 48.44 61.07 -78.98
CA GLN A 94 48.66 60.15 -80.12
C GLN A 94 50.02 59.45 -80.04
N GLN A 95 51.05 60.13 -79.53
CA GLN A 95 52.30 59.45 -79.16
C GLN A 95 52.20 58.73 -77.83
N LEU A 96 51.44 59.26 -76.87
CA LEU A 96 50.94 58.48 -75.74
C LEU A 96 49.89 57.47 -76.19
N GLN A 97 49.11 57.63 -77.27
CA GLN A 97 48.24 56.55 -77.76
C GLN A 97 49.18 55.45 -78.21
N SER A 98 50.08 55.68 -79.16
CA SER A 98 50.97 54.63 -79.66
C SER A 98 51.83 53.99 -78.56
N ASN A 99 52.35 54.75 -77.58
CA ASN A 99 53.10 54.17 -76.46
C ASN A 99 52.20 53.53 -75.39
N ASN A 100 50.98 54.02 -75.17
CA ASN A 100 49.97 53.41 -74.29
C ASN A 100 49.12 52.35 -75.03
N ASP A 101 49.30 52.16 -76.33
CA ASP A 101 48.79 51.08 -77.17
C ASP A 101 49.85 49.99 -77.26
N ILE A 102 51.15 50.34 -77.23
CA ILE A 102 52.24 49.38 -76.99
C ILE A 102 52.24 48.95 -75.53
N VAL A 103 52.02 49.85 -74.57
CA VAL A 103 51.82 49.48 -73.16
C VAL A 103 50.45 48.84 -72.95
N GLN A 104 49.35 49.27 -73.58
CA GLN A 104 48.12 48.47 -73.55
C GLN A 104 48.27 47.17 -74.33
N GLN A 105 49.16 47.00 -75.31
CA GLN A 105 49.43 45.69 -75.91
C GLN A 105 50.34 44.84 -75.04
N GLN A 106 51.29 45.42 -74.30
CA GLN A 106 52.09 44.68 -73.32
C GLN A 106 51.30 44.34 -72.06
N THR A 107 50.43 45.23 -71.60
CA THR A 107 49.45 45.02 -70.52
C THR A 107 48.28 44.18 -71.01
N PHE A 108 47.84 44.22 -72.27
CA PHE A 108 46.89 43.25 -72.82
C PHE A 108 47.56 41.90 -73.09
N ILE A 109 48.86 41.83 -73.37
CA ILE A 109 49.59 40.55 -73.44
C ILE A 109 49.94 40.04 -72.04
N GLN A 110 50.15 40.90 -71.03
CA GLN A 110 50.31 40.49 -69.64
C GLN A 110 48.96 40.16 -68.98
N ASP A 111 47.89 40.89 -69.28
CA ASP A 111 46.52 40.60 -68.88
C ASP A 111 45.96 39.45 -69.71
N GLN A 112 46.38 39.21 -70.95
CA GLN A 112 46.13 37.94 -71.64
C GLN A 112 47.08 36.84 -71.18
N GLN A 113 48.26 37.09 -70.62
CA GLN A 113 49.05 36.04 -69.96
C GLN A 113 48.48 35.70 -68.59
N VAL A 114 47.95 36.67 -67.85
CA VAL A 114 47.23 36.48 -66.59
C VAL A 114 45.85 35.91 -66.87
N THR A 115 45.14 36.35 -67.91
CA THR A 115 43.86 35.76 -68.36
C THR A 115 44.06 34.43 -69.06
N ILE A 116 45.19 34.12 -69.70
CA ILE A 116 45.51 32.76 -70.18
C ILE A 116 45.99 31.90 -69.03
N TYR A 117 46.70 32.42 -68.03
CA TYR A 117 47.07 31.65 -66.83
C TYR A 117 45.88 31.42 -65.89
N GLN A 118 44.94 32.36 -65.84
CA GLN A 118 43.63 32.24 -65.20
C GLN A 118 42.70 31.39 -66.05
N GLN A 119 42.66 31.50 -67.39
CA GLN A 119 41.93 30.56 -68.23
C GLN A 119 42.60 29.18 -68.25
N GLU A 120 43.89 29.04 -67.95
CA GLU A 120 44.56 27.76 -67.76
C GLU A 120 44.29 27.20 -66.36
N ASN A 121 44.15 28.04 -65.33
CA ASN A 121 43.72 27.61 -64.01
C ASN A 121 42.21 27.36 -63.95
N ASP A 122 41.43 28.07 -64.74
CA ASP A 122 40.00 27.87 -64.97
C ASP A 122 39.79 26.76 -65.99
N LEU A 123 40.74 26.42 -66.87
CA LEU A 123 40.72 25.19 -67.66
C LEU A 123 41.29 24.01 -66.87
N LYS A 124 42.19 24.21 -65.90
CA LYS A 124 42.57 23.16 -64.94
C LYS A 124 41.43 22.92 -63.95
N GLN A 125 40.74 23.97 -63.49
CA GLN A 125 39.52 23.85 -62.70
C GLN A 125 38.34 23.40 -63.57
N ASN A 126 38.20 23.77 -64.84
CA ASN A 126 37.17 23.21 -65.72
C ASN A 126 37.56 21.82 -66.24
N ILE A 127 38.82 21.38 -66.18
CA ILE A 127 39.21 19.98 -66.37
C ILE A 127 39.04 19.21 -65.07
N GLU A 128 39.20 19.82 -63.89
CA GLU A 128 38.90 19.17 -62.62
C GLU A 128 37.39 19.13 -62.34
N ILE A 129 36.64 20.15 -62.76
CA ILE A 129 35.17 20.21 -62.80
C ILE A 129 34.64 19.38 -63.95
N LYS A 130 35.29 19.28 -65.11
CA LYS A 130 34.93 18.29 -66.14
C LYS A 130 35.28 16.87 -65.71
N ASN A 131 36.38 16.63 -65.00
CA ASN A 131 36.69 15.31 -64.44
C ASN A 131 35.77 14.98 -63.26
N LYS A 132 35.33 15.99 -62.48
CA LYS A 132 34.26 15.83 -61.48
C LYS A 132 32.90 15.65 -62.14
N LEU A 133 32.58 16.32 -63.23
CA LEU A 133 31.32 16.19 -63.99
C LEU A 133 31.31 14.97 -64.91
N GLU A 134 32.43 14.43 -65.35
CA GLU A 134 32.53 13.13 -66.02
C GLU A 134 32.56 12.01 -64.99
N LYS A 135 33.12 12.24 -63.80
CA LYS A 135 32.98 11.34 -62.65
C LYS A 135 31.58 11.41 -62.04
N ASP A 136 30.90 12.55 -62.12
CA ASP A 136 29.53 12.76 -61.64
C ASP A 136 28.51 12.46 -62.72
N GLU A 137 28.86 12.53 -64.01
CA GLU A 137 28.11 11.91 -65.10
C GLU A 137 28.32 10.40 -65.08
N GLN A 138 29.51 9.88 -64.77
CA GLN A 138 29.70 8.44 -64.51
C GLN A 138 29.03 8.02 -63.20
N ASN A 139 29.01 8.84 -62.14
CA ASN A 139 28.23 8.55 -60.93
C ASN A 139 26.74 8.72 -61.20
N LEU A 140 26.29 9.61 -62.08
CA LEU A 140 24.87 9.78 -62.42
C LEU A 140 24.41 8.80 -63.48
N GLN A 141 25.29 8.25 -64.32
CA GLN A 141 25.02 7.14 -65.23
C GLN A 141 25.14 5.81 -64.49
N GLN A 142 26.04 5.69 -63.51
CA GLN A 142 26.07 4.59 -62.55
C GLN A 142 24.84 4.66 -61.63
N GLN A 143 24.49 5.83 -61.08
CA GLN A 143 23.25 6.02 -60.31
C GLN A 143 22.01 5.95 -61.19
N LEU A 144 22.05 6.25 -62.48
CA LEU A 144 20.92 6.02 -63.41
C LEU A 144 20.86 4.55 -63.84
N ASN A 145 21.98 3.82 -63.84
CA ASN A 145 22.00 2.37 -64.04
C ASN A 145 21.64 1.62 -62.76
N ASP A 146 21.96 2.15 -61.58
CA ASP A 146 21.59 1.64 -60.25
C ASP A 146 20.17 2.08 -59.89
N MET A 147 19.69 3.22 -60.39
CA MET A 147 18.28 3.57 -60.42
C MET A 147 17.55 2.73 -61.46
N LYS A 148 18.09 2.46 -62.66
CA LYS A 148 17.50 1.48 -63.59
C LYS A 148 17.63 0.04 -63.11
N GLN A 149 18.54 -0.31 -62.20
CA GLN A 149 18.59 -1.62 -61.53
C GLN A 149 17.76 -1.63 -60.25
N LYS A 150 17.49 -0.49 -59.61
CA LYS A 150 16.43 -0.29 -58.61
C LYS A 150 15.06 -0.03 -59.22
N GLU A 151 14.95 0.22 -60.52
CA GLU A 151 13.70 0.48 -61.24
C GLU A 151 13.34 -0.73 -62.08
N ASN A 152 14.29 -1.44 -62.70
CA ASN A 152 14.12 -2.86 -63.04
C ASN A 152 14.05 -3.70 -61.76
N GLY A 153 14.68 -3.26 -60.66
CA GLY A 153 14.56 -3.87 -59.33
C GLY A 153 13.22 -3.57 -58.68
N ASN A 154 12.68 -2.35 -58.83
CA ASN A 154 11.34 -1.98 -58.37
C ASN A 154 10.27 -2.39 -59.36
N ILE A 155 10.55 -2.67 -60.64
CA ILE A 155 9.63 -3.29 -61.61
C ILE A 155 9.68 -4.80 -61.44
N LYS A 156 10.81 -5.39 -61.02
CA LYS A 156 10.83 -6.77 -60.51
C LYS A 156 10.16 -6.87 -59.15
N THR A 157 10.33 -5.90 -58.25
CA THR A 157 9.66 -5.89 -56.94
C THR A 157 8.21 -5.43 -57.06
N GLN A 158 7.82 -4.66 -58.09
CA GLN A 158 6.44 -4.31 -58.42
C GLN A 158 5.79 -5.41 -59.25
N ASN A 159 6.52 -6.16 -60.09
CA ASN A 159 5.99 -7.39 -60.68
C ASN A 159 6.01 -8.55 -59.68
N TYR A 160 6.85 -8.54 -58.64
CA TYR A 160 6.83 -9.52 -57.55
C TYR A 160 5.84 -9.11 -56.47
N LEU A 161 5.56 -7.82 -56.29
CA LEU A 161 4.42 -7.30 -55.52
C LEU A 161 3.13 -7.39 -56.33
N GLN A 162 3.13 -7.33 -57.66
CA GLN A 162 1.94 -7.54 -58.48
C GLN A 162 1.71 -9.03 -58.71
N LEU A 163 2.75 -9.88 -58.80
CA LEU A 163 2.57 -11.32 -58.66
C LEU A 163 2.21 -11.68 -57.23
N SER A 164 2.78 -11.09 -56.18
CA SER A 164 2.35 -11.36 -54.81
C SER A 164 1.03 -10.70 -54.47
N LEU A 165 0.57 -9.67 -55.18
CA LEU A 165 -0.77 -9.08 -55.05
C LEU A 165 -1.77 -9.85 -55.90
N ASN A 166 -1.38 -10.40 -57.05
CA ASN A 166 -2.21 -11.32 -57.84
C ASN A 166 -2.26 -12.69 -57.17
N VAL A 167 -1.21 -13.11 -56.46
CA VAL A 167 -1.15 -14.34 -55.64
C VAL A 167 -1.73 -14.08 -54.26
N LEU A 168 -1.70 -12.87 -53.70
CA LEU A 168 -2.53 -12.51 -52.54
C LEU A 168 -3.98 -12.24 -52.95
N GLN A 169 -4.29 -11.87 -54.18
CA GLN A 169 -5.67 -11.78 -54.68
C GLN A 169 -6.18 -13.16 -55.10
N GLN A 170 -5.34 -14.04 -55.65
CA GLN A 170 -5.68 -15.45 -55.81
C GLN A 170 -5.76 -16.13 -54.44
N LEU A 171 -4.87 -15.90 -53.49
CA LEU A 171 -4.99 -16.44 -52.13
C LEU A 171 -6.13 -15.77 -51.36
N ILE A 172 -6.47 -14.50 -51.57
CA ILE A 172 -7.66 -13.89 -50.95
C ILE A 172 -8.92 -14.40 -51.65
N GLN A 173 -8.93 -14.62 -52.97
CA GLN A 173 -10.07 -15.17 -53.69
C GLN A 173 -10.23 -16.68 -53.45
N GLN A 174 -9.13 -17.40 -53.27
CA GLN A 174 -9.06 -18.82 -52.96
C GLN A 174 -9.34 -19.03 -51.47
N THR A 175 -8.75 -18.26 -50.55
CA THR A 175 -9.17 -18.24 -49.13
C THR A 175 -10.58 -17.68 -48.98
N ARG A 176 -11.11 -16.85 -49.89
CA ARG A 176 -12.54 -16.45 -49.89
C ARG A 176 -13.42 -17.53 -50.50
N GLN A 177 -12.94 -18.34 -51.44
CA GLN A 177 -13.63 -19.53 -51.93
C GLN A 177 -13.54 -20.69 -50.94
N GLU A 178 -12.44 -20.84 -50.20
CA GLU A 178 -12.22 -21.76 -49.09
C GLU A 178 -12.96 -21.26 -47.84
N PHE A 179 -13.18 -19.96 -47.67
CA PHE A 179 -14.06 -19.39 -46.64
C PHE A 179 -15.53 -19.43 -47.05
N GLU A 180 -15.88 -19.29 -48.33
CA GLU A 180 -17.25 -19.55 -48.82
C GLU A 180 -17.54 -21.06 -48.83
N GLN A 181 -16.53 -21.92 -49.05
CA GLN A 181 -16.60 -23.37 -48.87
C GLN A 181 -16.58 -23.76 -47.39
N GLN A 182 -15.80 -23.12 -46.52
CA GLN A 182 -15.85 -23.34 -45.07
C GLN A 182 -17.10 -22.72 -44.46
N GLN A 183 -17.69 -21.67 -45.05
CA GLN A 183 -18.96 -21.11 -44.63
C GLN A 183 -20.11 -21.99 -45.13
N THR A 184 -20.07 -22.54 -46.34
CA THR A 184 -21.08 -23.52 -46.78
C THR A 184 -20.88 -24.90 -46.17
N LEU A 185 -19.65 -25.31 -45.81
CA LEU A 185 -19.38 -26.45 -44.95
C LEU A 185 -19.78 -26.16 -43.51
N PHE A 186 -19.64 -24.95 -42.99
CA PHE A 186 -20.11 -24.57 -41.65
C PHE A 186 -21.63 -24.44 -41.62
N GLU A 187 -22.28 -23.95 -42.68
CA GLU A 187 -23.74 -23.95 -42.82
C GLU A 187 -24.27 -25.38 -43.05
N GLN A 188 -23.52 -26.25 -43.74
CA GLN A 188 -23.80 -27.68 -43.80
C GLN A 188 -23.56 -28.36 -42.45
N GLU A 189 -22.49 -28.05 -41.72
CA GLU A 189 -22.18 -28.57 -40.39
C GLU A 189 -23.13 -28.00 -39.34
N GLN A 190 -23.66 -26.78 -39.48
CA GLN A 190 -24.73 -26.26 -38.62
C GLN A 190 -26.06 -26.90 -38.99
N LEU A 191 -26.37 -27.14 -40.27
CA LEU A 191 -27.58 -27.87 -40.69
C LEU A 191 -27.49 -29.37 -40.35
N GLU A 192 -26.30 -29.95 -40.35
CA GLU A 192 -26.04 -31.33 -39.99
C GLU A 192 -25.91 -31.49 -38.47
N LYS A 193 -25.38 -30.49 -37.76
CA LYS A 193 -25.51 -30.33 -36.31
C LYS A 193 -26.95 -30.09 -35.90
N GLU A 194 -27.76 -29.32 -36.62
CA GLU A 194 -29.20 -29.20 -36.38
C GLU A 194 -29.89 -30.53 -36.64
N LYS A 195 -29.53 -31.26 -37.72
CA LYS A 195 -30.01 -32.64 -37.92
C LYS A 195 -29.54 -33.58 -36.82
N TYR A 196 -28.31 -33.47 -36.32
CA TYR A 196 -27.79 -34.29 -35.22
C TYR A 196 -28.31 -33.84 -33.87
N GLU A 197 -28.72 -32.59 -33.66
CA GLU A 197 -29.39 -32.10 -32.46
C GLU A 197 -30.87 -32.49 -32.48
N GLN A 198 -31.52 -32.45 -33.65
CA GLN A 198 -32.84 -33.02 -33.89
C GLN A 198 -32.83 -34.55 -33.77
N HIS A 199 -31.78 -35.22 -34.25
CA HIS A 199 -31.63 -36.67 -34.15
C HIS A 199 -31.19 -37.09 -32.75
N LEU A 200 -30.36 -36.31 -32.04
CA LEU A 200 -30.08 -36.49 -30.61
C LEU A 200 -31.29 -36.13 -29.75
N LYS A 201 -32.16 -35.22 -30.17
CA LYS A 201 -33.44 -34.95 -29.50
C LYS A 201 -34.42 -36.10 -29.71
N ASN A 202 -34.53 -36.61 -30.93
CA ASN A 202 -35.32 -37.81 -31.22
C ASN A 202 -34.74 -39.06 -30.54
N LEU A 203 -33.41 -39.21 -30.47
CA LEU A 203 -32.74 -40.30 -29.75
C LEU A 203 -32.85 -40.13 -28.23
N ARG A 204 -32.83 -38.90 -27.69
CA ARG A 204 -33.13 -38.62 -26.27
C ARG A 204 -34.58 -38.91 -25.95
N GLN A 205 -35.51 -38.53 -26.84
CA GLN A 205 -36.92 -38.87 -26.71
C GLN A 205 -37.12 -40.38 -26.81
N GLN A 206 -36.47 -41.07 -27.75
CA GLN A 206 -36.49 -42.53 -27.85
C GLN A 206 -35.80 -43.21 -26.66
N ILE A 207 -34.75 -42.61 -26.06
CA ILE A 207 -34.14 -43.11 -24.82
C ILE A 207 -35.06 -42.84 -23.64
N GLU A 208 -35.79 -41.73 -23.59
CA GLU A 208 -36.78 -41.42 -22.54
C GLU A 208 -38.02 -42.32 -22.67
N GLU A 209 -38.49 -42.57 -23.89
CA GLU A 209 -39.52 -43.54 -24.24
C GLU A 209 -39.06 -44.97 -23.89
N MET A 210 -37.87 -45.41 -24.34
CA MET A 210 -37.30 -46.72 -23.98
C MET A 210 -36.95 -46.83 -22.49
N GLU A 211 -36.60 -45.74 -21.80
CA GLU A 211 -36.40 -45.75 -20.35
C GLU A 211 -37.73 -45.86 -19.61
N ASN A 212 -38.81 -45.27 -20.14
CA ASN A 212 -40.13 -45.37 -19.57
C ASN A 212 -40.74 -46.74 -19.88
N GLU A 213 -40.55 -47.28 -21.09
CA GLU A 213 -40.81 -48.68 -21.42
C GLU A 213 -39.96 -49.61 -20.54
N MET A 214 -38.68 -49.35 -20.31
CA MET A 214 -37.87 -50.13 -19.37
C MET A 214 -38.35 -49.97 -17.92
N LYS A 215 -38.87 -48.82 -17.49
CA LYS A 215 -39.48 -48.65 -16.16
C LYS A 215 -40.79 -49.44 -16.06
N GLU A 216 -41.65 -49.42 -17.09
CA GLU A 216 -42.87 -50.24 -17.11
C GLU A 216 -42.54 -51.74 -17.25
N PHE A 217 -41.55 -52.14 -18.04
CA PHE A 217 -41.06 -53.51 -18.10
C PHE A 217 -40.35 -53.93 -16.80
N THR A 218 -39.67 -53.03 -16.09
CA THR A 218 -39.13 -53.32 -14.75
C THR A 218 -40.27 -53.52 -13.76
N LYS A 219 -41.26 -52.62 -13.70
CA LYS A 219 -42.46 -52.81 -12.87
C LYS A 219 -43.23 -54.08 -13.23
N GLU A 220 -43.33 -54.42 -14.51
CA GLU A 220 -44.02 -55.62 -14.98
C GLU A 220 -43.18 -56.87 -14.69
N ILE A 221 -41.85 -56.81 -14.76
CA ILE A 221 -40.95 -57.87 -14.29
C ILE A 221 -41.00 -58.00 -12.75
N GLU A 222 -41.16 -56.91 -12.01
CA GLU A 222 -41.36 -56.92 -10.56
C GLU A 222 -42.73 -57.54 -10.22
N ARG A 223 -43.81 -57.04 -10.83
CA ARG A 223 -45.18 -57.57 -10.71
C ARG A 223 -45.26 -59.05 -11.12
N LEU A 224 -44.61 -59.45 -12.22
CA LEU A 224 -44.53 -60.84 -12.65
C LEU A 224 -43.59 -61.67 -11.77
N ASN A 225 -42.58 -61.10 -11.11
CA ASN A 225 -41.79 -61.81 -10.10
C ASN A 225 -42.58 -61.98 -8.79
N GLU A 226 -43.38 -60.99 -8.37
CA GLU A 226 -44.30 -61.11 -7.25
C GLU A 226 -45.40 -62.11 -7.53
N GLU A 227 -46.01 -62.07 -8.73
CA GLU A 227 -46.99 -63.04 -9.19
C GLU A 227 -46.35 -64.43 -9.34
N ARG A 228 -45.12 -64.54 -9.85
CA ARG A 228 -44.38 -65.82 -9.88
C ARG A 228 -44.02 -66.31 -8.48
N GLN A 229 -43.68 -65.45 -7.52
CA GLN A 229 -43.45 -65.85 -6.13
C GLN A 229 -44.74 -66.28 -5.43
N GLN A 230 -45.85 -65.59 -5.66
CA GLN A 230 -47.17 -66.00 -5.17
C GLN A 230 -47.60 -67.32 -5.82
N LEU A 231 -47.32 -67.54 -7.10
CA LEU A 231 -47.55 -68.82 -7.79
C LEU A 231 -46.58 -69.91 -7.34
N GLU A 232 -45.30 -69.63 -7.05
CA GLU A 232 -44.35 -70.57 -6.46
C GLU A 232 -44.78 -71.00 -5.06
N LEU A 233 -45.23 -70.05 -4.22
CA LEU A 233 -45.82 -70.33 -2.91
C LEU A 233 -47.10 -71.14 -3.05
N LYS A 234 -48.00 -70.76 -3.96
CA LYS A 234 -49.26 -71.48 -4.20
C LYS A 234 -49.04 -72.87 -4.81
N ILE A 235 -48.03 -73.05 -5.66
CA ILE A 235 -47.58 -74.36 -6.15
C ILE A 235 -47.00 -75.17 -5.00
N LYS A 236 -46.19 -74.58 -4.12
CA LYS A 236 -45.62 -75.25 -2.95
C LYS A 236 -46.67 -75.65 -1.92
N ASP A 237 -47.71 -74.85 -1.75
CA ASP A 237 -48.83 -75.16 -0.86
C ASP A 237 -49.81 -76.16 -1.51
N LEU A 238 -50.07 -76.07 -2.82
CA LEU A 238 -50.77 -77.12 -3.58
C LEU A 238 -49.96 -78.43 -3.65
N GLN A 239 -48.63 -78.38 -3.60
CA GLN A 239 -47.76 -79.56 -3.50
C GLN A 239 -47.87 -80.18 -2.11
N LYS A 240 -47.86 -79.40 -1.02
CA LYS A 240 -48.17 -79.92 0.33
C LYS A 240 -49.58 -80.50 0.39
N GLU A 241 -50.57 -79.83 -0.21
CA GLU A 241 -51.95 -80.30 -0.26
C GLU A 241 -52.06 -81.58 -1.09
N GLN A 242 -51.33 -81.69 -2.20
CA GLN A 242 -51.19 -82.91 -2.99
C GLN A 242 -50.47 -84.03 -2.22
N GLU A 243 -49.41 -83.74 -1.48
CA GLU A 243 -48.70 -84.69 -0.61
C GLU A 243 -49.60 -85.17 0.54
N GLN A 244 -50.38 -84.26 1.14
CA GLN A 244 -51.37 -84.58 2.17
C GLN A 244 -52.53 -85.40 1.60
N LEU A 245 -53.02 -85.07 0.40
CA LEU A 245 -54.05 -85.84 -0.30
C LEU A 245 -53.52 -87.19 -0.78
N GLN A 246 -52.26 -87.31 -1.20
CA GLN A 246 -51.62 -88.58 -1.52
C GLN A 246 -51.38 -89.43 -0.26
N ALA A 247 -50.97 -88.82 0.86
CA ALA A 247 -50.88 -89.50 2.15
C ALA A 247 -52.26 -89.97 2.63
N ALA A 248 -53.30 -89.15 2.48
CA ALA A 248 -54.68 -89.49 2.78
C ALA A 248 -55.23 -90.58 1.85
N ILE A 249 -54.92 -90.54 0.54
CA ILE A 249 -55.26 -91.61 -0.41
C ILE A 249 -54.53 -92.90 -0.06
N LEU A 250 -53.23 -92.87 0.27
CA LEU A 250 -52.48 -94.05 0.72
C LEU A 250 -52.99 -94.58 2.06
N GLN A 251 -53.47 -93.71 2.96
CA GLN A 251 -54.12 -94.10 4.21
C GLN A 251 -55.51 -94.71 3.96
N ILE A 252 -56.30 -94.12 3.07
CA ILE A 252 -57.60 -94.66 2.63
C ILE A 252 -57.42 -95.99 1.90
N GLU A 253 -56.39 -96.14 1.06
CA GLU A 253 -56.03 -97.41 0.42
C GLU A 253 -55.57 -98.46 1.43
N ARG A 254 -54.82 -98.08 2.46
CA ARG A 254 -54.47 -99.00 3.56
C ARG A 254 -55.72 -99.43 4.31
N VAL A 255 -56.57 -98.48 4.73
CA VAL A 255 -57.83 -98.77 5.40
C VAL A 255 -58.75 -99.60 4.51
N LEU A 256 -58.82 -99.33 3.21
CA LEU A 256 -59.63 -100.07 2.25
C LEU A 256 -59.07 -101.47 2.04
N LYS A 257 -57.75 -101.65 1.91
CA LYS A 257 -57.10 -102.98 1.91
C LYS A 257 -57.25 -103.72 3.25
N GLU A 258 -57.30 -103.02 4.39
CA GLU A 258 -57.64 -103.59 5.69
C GLU A 258 -59.13 -103.95 5.81
N LYS A 259 -60.04 -103.21 5.15
CA LYS A 259 -61.46 -103.56 5.06
C LYS A 259 -61.71 -104.67 4.04
N GLU A 260 -60.97 -104.75 2.95
CA GLU A 260 -61.00 -105.86 1.99
C GLU A 260 -60.40 -107.13 2.60
N ALA A 261 -59.24 -107.05 3.26
CA ALA A 261 -58.69 -108.15 4.04
C ALA A 261 -59.55 -108.49 5.26
N GLY A 262 -60.27 -107.50 5.81
CA GLY A 262 -61.26 -107.67 6.87
C GLY A 262 -62.52 -108.38 6.38
N ILE A 263 -63.02 -108.03 5.19
CA ILE A 263 -64.15 -108.70 4.52
C ILE A 263 -63.72 -110.10 4.11
N ALA A 264 -62.56 -110.29 3.48
CA ALA A 264 -62.02 -111.61 3.15
C ALA A 264 -61.79 -112.46 4.41
N ARG A 265 -61.36 -111.86 5.54
CA ARG A 265 -61.31 -112.55 6.85
C ARG A 265 -62.70 -112.84 7.39
N LEU A 266 -63.69 -111.97 7.22
CA LEU A 266 -65.07 -112.20 7.67
C LEU A 266 -65.78 -113.25 6.80
N GLU A 267 -65.52 -113.29 5.49
CA GLU A 267 -65.97 -114.33 4.56
C GLU A 267 -65.28 -115.65 4.86
N GLN A 268 -63.96 -115.63 5.10
CA GLN A 268 -63.21 -116.80 5.59
C GLN A 268 -63.72 -117.25 6.96
N GLN A 269 -64.06 -116.35 7.87
CA GLN A 269 -64.66 -116.66 9.18
C GLN A 269 -66.09 -117.16 9.05
N ILE A 270 -66.90 -116.65 8.12
CA ILE A 270 -68.25 -117.16 7.84
C ILE A 270 -68.17 -118.56 7.24
N GLU A 271 -67.24 -118.80 6.32
CA GLU A 271 -67.03 -120.11 5.71
C GLU A 271 -66.38 -121.09 6.71
N GLN A 272 -65.43 -120.63 7.54
CA GLN A 272 -64.94 -121.38 8.69
C GLN A 272 -66.05 -121.62 9.72
N CYS A 273 -66.99 -120.71 9.95
CA CYS A 273 -68.13 -120.91 10.86
C CYS A 273 -69.21 -121.83 10.28
N LYS A 274 -69.33 -121.97 8.95
CA LYS A 274 -70.11 -123.05 8.32
C LYS A 274 -69.40 -124.40 8.49
N GLN A 275 -68.11 -124.46 8.17
CA GLN A 275 -67.30 -125.68 8.30
C GLN A 275 -67.10 -126.07 9.78
N GLN A 276 -67.11 -125.12 10.70
CA GLN A 276 -67.18 -125.32 12.15
C GLN A 276 -68.61 -125.60 12.60
N ASN A 277 -69.69 -125.19 11.93
CA ASN A 277 -71.02 -125.70 12.30
C ASN A 277 -71.15 -127.19 11.99
N GLU A 278 -70.68 -127.62 10.82
CA GLU A 278 -70.66 -129.06 10.50
C GLU A 278 -69.65 -129.81 11.39
N LYS A 279 -68.44 -129.28 11.60
CA LYS A 279 -67.47 -129.91 12.52
C LYS A 279 -67.85 -129.80 14.00
N LEU A 280 -68.64 -128.83 14.44
CA LEU A 280 -69.14 -128.75 15.82
C LEU A 280 -70.37 -129.65 16.04
N LYS A 281 -71.05 -130.12 14.98
CA LYS A 281 -71.93 -131.29 15.11
C LYS A 281 -71.09 -132.53 15.43
N GLU A 282 -70.05 -132.79 14.63
CA GLU A 282 -69.13 -133.93 14.82
C GLU A 282 -68.32 -133.82 16.14
N GLN A 283 -67.97 -132.61 16.56
CA GLN A 283 -67.19 -132.35 17.79
C GLN A 283 -68.07 -132.16 19.04
N LEU A 284 -69.37 -131.87 18.93
CA LEU A 284 -70.28 -132.00 20.09
C LEU A 284 -70.37 -133.46 20.57
N GLU A 285 -70.15 -134.41 19.67
CA GLU A 285 -70.10 -135.85 19.94
C GLU A 285 -68.76 -136.31 20.55
N ILE A 286 -67.72 -135.45 20.55
CA ILE A 286 -66.35 -135.76 21.03
C ILE A 286 -65.97 -134.90 22.25
N LEU A 287 -66.29 -133.61 22.26
CA LEU A 287 -65.94 -132.67 23.33
C LEU A 287 -66.65 -132.98 24.66
N GLN A 288 -67.71 -133.80 24.65
CA GLN A 288 -68.29 -134.35 25.88
C GLN A 288 -67.29 -135.23 26.66
N GLU A 289 -66.26 -135.79 26.02
CA GLU A 289 -65.22 -136.59 26.67
C GLU A 289 -63.94 -135.79 27.02
N GLU A 290 -63.67 -134.67 26.35
CA GLU A 290 -62.46 -133.86 26.58
C GLU A 290 -62.64 -132.67 27.54
N ILE A 291 -63.87 -132.14 27.71
CA ILE A 291 -64.17 -131.03 28.64
C ILE A 291 -63.72 -131.34 30.08
N GLN A 292 -63.68 -132.62 30.48
CA GLN A 292 -63.28 -133.04 31.82
C GLN A 292 -61.77 -132.96 32.11
N LYS A 293 -60.91 -132.55 31.15
CA LYS A 293 -59.45 -132.43 31.34
C LYS A 293 -58.89 -131.00 31.29
N LEU A 294 -59.49 -130.10 30.51
CA LEU A 294 -58.89 -128.78 30.22
C LEU A 294 -59.22 -127.69 31.27
N SER A 295 -60.00 -128.00 32.31
CA SER A 295 -60.34 -127.03 33.36
C SER A 295 -59.19 -126.69 34.32
N GLU A 296 -58.11 -127.49 34.35
CA GLU A 296 -57.03 -127.35 35.34
C GLU A 296 -55.87 -126.44 34.87
N GLU A 297 -55.75 -126.13 33.57
CA GLU A 297 -54.63 -125.34 33.02
C GLU A 297 -54.96 -123.84 32.84
N LEU A 298 -56.22 -123.43 32.99
CA LEU A 298 -56.68 -122.09 32.62
C LEU A 298 -56.28 -120.99 33.63
N GLU A 299 -56.09 -121.34 34.90
CA GLU A 299 -55.95 -120.37 36.01
C GLU A 299 -54.58 -119.65 36.04
N GLU A 300 -53.52 -120.21 35.45
CA GLU A 300 -52.17 -119.63 35.55
C GLU A 300 -51.96 -118.38 34.67
N ASN A 301 -52.52 -118.37 33.46
CA ASN A 301 -52.19 -117.35 32.45
C ASN A 301 -52.82 -115.97 32.73
N GLN A 302 -53.88 -115.91 33.53
CA GLN A 302 -54.68 -114.68 33.70
C GLN A 302 -53.94 -113.56 34.45
N ASN A 303 -52.95 -113.91 35.27
CA ASN A 303 -52.19 -112.95 36.08
C ASN A 303 -51.16 -112.14 35.27
N LYS A 304 -50.60 -112.69 34.19
CA LYS A 304 -49.50 -112.08 33.43
C LYS A 304 -49.93 -110.92 32.52
N TYR A 305 -51.23 -110.76 32.27
CA TYR A 305 -51.78 -109.72 31.38
C TYR A 305 -51.89 -108.34 32.05
N MET A 306 -52.11 -108.31 33.37
CA MET A 306 -52.42 -107.07 34.12
C MET A 306 -51.23 -106.12 34.31
N GLU A 307 -49.99 -106.63 34.23
CA GLU A 307 -48.79 -105.85 34.51
C GLU A 307 -48.42 -104.90 33.35
N GLU A 308 -48.43 -105.38 32.09
CA GLU A 308 -47.99 -104.58 30.93
C GLU A 308 -48.98 -103.46 30.54
N GLU A 309 -50.29 -103.60 30.81
CA GLU A 309 -51.27 -102.53 30.55
C GLU A 309 -51.07 -101.29 31.45
N SER A 310 -50.39 -101.46 32.58
CA SER A 310 -50.04 -100.37 33.48
C SER A 310 -48.85 -99.57 32.95
N ARG A 311 -47.82 -100.28 32.45
CA ARG A 311 -46.56 -99.72 31.95
C ARG A 311 -46.71 -98.86 30.70
N LEU A 312 -47.66 -99.19 29.82
CA LEU A 312 -47.91 -98.41 28.60
C LEU A 312 -48.36 -96.96 28.91
N LYS A 313 -49.17 -96.77 29.96
CA LYS A 313 -49.79 -95.48 30.32
C LYS A 313 -48.80 -94.48 30.93
N GLU A 314 -47.72 -94.98 31.54
CA GLU A 314 -46.66 -94.12 32.08
C GLU A 314 -45.85 -93.47 30.95
N LEU A 315 -45.50 -94.24 29.92
CA LEU A 315 -44.69 -93.78 28.77
C LEU A 315 -45.38 -92.67 27.94
N GLU A 316 -46.69 -92.76 27.71
CA GLU A 316 -47.44 -91.69 27.03
C GLU A 316 -47.42 -90.37 27.84
N SER A 317 -47.38 -90.45 29.16
CA SER A 317 -47.36 -89.27 30.03
C SER A 317 -45.99 -88.56 30.02
N GLU A 318 -44.90 -89.32 29.96
CA GLU A 318 -43.53 -88.81 29.89
C GLU A 318 -43.28 -88.05 28.58
N LYS A 319 -43.62 -88.66 27.43
CA LYS A 319 -43.49 -88.04 26.10
C LYS A 319 -44.16 -86.65 26.06
N LYS A 320 -45.38 -86.55 26.58
CA LYS A 320 -46.14 -85.30 26.61
C LYS A 320 -45.51 -84.23 27.50
N MET A 321 -44.75 -84.60 28.55
CA MET A 321 -43.98 -83.63 29.33
C MET A 321 -42.83 -83.03 28.51
N LEU A 322 -42.06 -83.88 27.83
CA LEU A 322 -40.87 -83.49 27.06
C LEU A 322 -41.23 -82.56 25.88
N GLU A 323 -42.34 -82.83 25.18
CA GLU A 323 -42.84 -81.98 24.10
C GLU A 323 -43.19 -80.56 24.59
N ASN A 324 -43.81 -80.42 25.77
CA ASN A 324 -44.12 -79.11 26.35
C ASN A 324 -42.87 -78.35 26.79
N GLN A 325 -41.88 -79.04 27.37
CA GLN A 325 -40.59 -78.42 27.75
C GLN A 325 -39.84 -77.88 26.53
N LYS A 326 -39.84 -78.61 25.41
CA LYS A 326 -39.23 -78.15 24.15
C LYS A 326 -39.86 -76.84 23.66
N CYS A 327 -41.18 -76.78 23.58
CA CYS A 327 -41.89 -75.56 23.14
C CYS A 327 -41.75 -74.36 24.09
N GLN A 328 -41.35 -74.57 25.35
CA GLN A 328 -40.98 -73.47 26.24
C GLN A 328 -39.56 -72.96 25.93
N LEU A 329 -38.57 -73.85 25.84
CA LEU A 329 -37.18 -73.50 25.53
C LEU A 329 -37.03 -72.78 24.18
N GLU A 330 -37.83 -73.15 23.17
CA GLU A 330 -37.87 -72.49 21.85
C GLU A 330 -38.35 -71.03 21.93
N ARG A 331 -39.22 -70.67 22.90
CA ARG A 331 -39.68 -69.28 23.11
C ARG A 331 -38.66 -68.47 23.89
N GLU A 332 -38.04 -69.08 24.90
CA GLU A 332 -36.97 -68.47 25.70
C GLU A 332 -35.74 -68.16 24.82
N TRP A 333 -35.42 -69.06 23.87
CA TRP A 333 -34.43 -68.80 22.81
C TRP A 333 -34.73 -67.53 22.01
N GLN A 334 -35.94 -67.42 21.44
CA GLN A 334 -36.26 -66.29 20.57
C GLN A 334 -36.18 -64.95 21.31
N GLN A 335 -36.65 -64.90 22.56
CA GLN A 335 -36.55 -63.69 23.38
C GLN A 335 -35.09 -63.27 23.64
N LEU A 336 -34.19 -64.23 23.84
CA LEU A 336 -32.75 -63.98 24.00
C LEU A 336 -32.07 -63.58 22.67
N GLU A 337 -32.50 -64.11 21.54
CA GLU A 337 -32.04 -63.72 20.19
C GLU A 337 -32.41 -62.25 19.90
N ASP A 338 -33.66 -61.88 20.18
CA ASP A 338 -34.17 -60.51 20.00
C ASP A 338 -33.46 -59.51 20.93
N GLN A 339 -33.24 -59.89 22.20
CA GLN A 339 -32.46 -59.09 23.16
C GLN A 339 -31.00 -58.90 22.72
N ARG A 340 -30.35 -59.95 22.19
CA ARG A 340 -28.98 -59.83 21.65
C ARG A 340 -28.96 -58.88 20.45
N ALA A 341 -29.96 -58.93 19.58
CA ALA A 341 -30.07 -58.05 18.42
C ALA A 341 -30.22 -56.57 18.81
N ASP A 342 -31.04 -56.26 19.82
CA ASP A 342 -31.21 -54.87 20.29
C ASP A 342 -29.97 -54.34 21.01
N LEU A 343 -29.40 -55.10 21.95
CA LEU A 343 -28.15 -54.74 22.63
C LEU A 343 -26.99 -54.51 21.63
N THR A 344 -26.94 -55.27 20.54
CA THR A 344 -25.96 -55.07 19.46
C THR A 344 -26.17 -53.74 18.73
N ARG A 345 -27.42 -53.29 18.53
CA ARG A 345 -27.72 -51.96 17.98
C ARG A 345 -27.30 -50.86 18.95
N GLN A 346 -27.67 -50.98 20.23
CA GLN A 346 -27.28 -50.01 21.27
C GLN A 346 -25.75 -49.87 21.36
N LEU A 347 -25.02 -50.99 21.35
CA LEU A 347 -23.56 -51.02 21.34
C LEU A 347 -22.96 -50.26 20.15
N ASN A 348 -23.50 -50.46 18.95
CA ASN A 348 -23.03 -49.77 17.74
C ASN A 348 -23.32 -48.26 17.81
N THR A 349 -24.49 -47.85 18.30
CA THR A 349 -24.81 -46.42 18.51
C THR A 349 -23.92 -45.77 19.57
N LEU A 350 -23.57 -46.47 20.66
CA LEU A 350 -22.62 -45.96 21.66
C LEU A 350 -21.22 -45.82 21.07
N LYS A 351 -20.74 -46.78 20.27
CA LYS A 351 -19.45 -46.71 19.59
C LYS A 351 -19.38 -45.57 18.57
N GLN A 352 -20.47 -45.30 17.84
CA GLN A 352 -20.57 -44.12 16.97
C GLN A 352 -20.49 -42.80 17.75
N LYS A 353 -21.24 -42.68 18.86
CA LYS A 353 -21.18 -41.49 19.74
C LYS A 353 -19.77 -41.27 20.31
N LEU A 354 -19.08 -42.35 20.71
CA LEU A 354 -17.70 -42.28 21.17
C LEU A 354 -16.77 -41.73 20.08
N THR A 355 -16.87 -42.20 18.83
CA THR A 355 -16.05 -41.67 17.73
C THR A 355 -16.30 -40.18 17.45
N THR A 356 -17.56 -39.71 17.52
CA THR A 356 -17.87 -38.27 17.36
C THR A 356 -17.29 -37.42 18.50
N ILE A 357 -17.19 -37.96 19.72
CA ILE A 357 -16.53 -37.28 20.85
C ILE A 357 -15.01 -37.30 20.68
N ASP A 358 -14.41 -38.38 20.20
CA ASP A 358 -12.97 -38.43 19.90
C ASP A 358 -12.56 -37.40 18.83
N GLU A 359 -13.38 -37.23 17.79
CA GLU A 359 -13.23 -36.16 16.78
C GLU A 359 -13.39 -34.76 17.39
N SER A 360 -14.39 -34.58 18.26
CA SER A 360 -14.65 -33.30 18.95
C SER A 360 -13.51 -32.92 19.89
N LEU A 361 -12.96 -33.88 20.65
CA LEU A 361 -11.77 -33.72 21.48
C LEU A 361 -10.56 -33.30 20.64
N ARG A 362 -10.33 -33.97 19.51
CA ARG A 362 -9.22 -33.67 18.61
C ARG A 362 -9.30 -32.25 18.03
N ASN A 363 -10.50 -31.84 17.59
CA ASN A 363 -10.78 -30.50 17.09
C ASN A 363 -10.56 -29.44 18.19
N THR A 364 -11.09 -29.65 19.40
CA THR A 364 -10.88 -28.76 20.54
C THR A 364 -9.41 -28.66 20.94
N GLN A 365 -8.66 -29.77 20.90
CA GLN A 365 -7.21 -29.74 21.17
C GLN A 365 -6.42 -28.98 20.09
N TYR A 366 -6.81 -29.07 18.81
CA TYR A 366 -6.20 -28.22 17.77
C TYR A 366 -6.45 -26.72 18.01
N LYS A 367 -7.68 -26.34 18.41
CA LYS A 367 -8.01 -24.94 18.77
C LYS A 367 -7.26 -24.45 20.00
N ILE A 368 -7.09 -25.30 21.02
CA ILE A 368 -6.26 -25.00 22.20
C ILE A 368 -4.81 -24.72 21.77
N ASN A 369 -4.24 -25.57 20.91
CA ASN A 369 -2.86 -25.39 20.45
C ASN A 369 -2.67 -24.10 19.62
N ASP A 370 -3.60 -23.81 18.70
CA ASP A 370 -3.60 -22.57 17.90
C ASP A 370 -3.74 -21.32 18.79
N LEU A 371 -4.66 -21.34 19.77
CA LEU A 371 -4.80 -20.25 20.73
C LEU A 371 -3.55 -20.07 21.62
N ILE A 372 -2.85 -21.14 21.99
CA ILE A 372 -1.58 -21.05 22.73
C ILE A 372 -0.49 -20.40 21.87
N GLU A 373 -0.38 -20.74 20.59
CA GLU A 373 0.60 -20.10 19.69
C GLU A 373 0.26 -18.63 19.45
N ASN A 374 -1.01 -18.31 19.17
CA ASN A 374 -1.48 -16.95 18.95
C ASN A 374 -1.36 -16.09 20.22
N LEU A 375 -1.64 -16.64 21.41
CA LEU A 375 -1.40 -15.99 22.70
C LEU A 375 0.09 -15.72 22.93
N SER A 376 0.96 -16.68 22.62
CA SER A 376 2.42 -16.52 22.74
C SER A 376 2.94 -15.41 21.82
N ARG A 377 2.40 -15.31 20.59
CA ARG A 377 2.75 -14.26 19.63
C ARG A 377 2.30 -12.89 20.13
N ALA A 378 1.06 -12.76 20.58
CA ALA A 378 0.51 -11.52 21.12
C ALA A 378 1.23 -11.06 22.41
N GLN A 379 1.67 -12.00 23.26
CA GLN A 379 2.50 -11.71 24.44
C GLN A 379 3.89 -11.18 24.06
N ASN A 380 4.54 -11.73 23.03
CA ASN A 380 5.83 -11.22 22.54
C ASN A 380 5.69 -9.81 21.96
N GLU A 381 4.67 -9.56 21.13
CA GLU A 381 4.39 -8.22 20.58
C GLU A 381 4.11 -7.17 21.68
N LEU A 382 3.41 -7.58 22.75
CA LEU A 382 3.12 -6.75 23.92
C LEU A 382 4.40 -6.39 24.68
N GLU A 383 5.32 -7.34 24.87
CA GLU A 383 6.61 -7.10 25.53
C GLU A 383 7.58 -6.25 24.67
N GLU A 384 7.55 -6.41 23.34
CA GLU A 384 8.25 -5.51 22.41
C GLU A 384 7.69 -4.08 22.47
N LEU A 385 6.37 -3.91 22.57
CA LEU A 385 5.74 -2.59 22.72
C LEU A 385 6.06 -1.95 24.07
N ARG A 386 6.12 -2.72 25.17
CA ARG A 386 6.58 -2.22 26.48
C ARG A 386 8.04 -1.77 26.43
N SER A 387 8.90 -2.56 25.80
CA SER A 387 10.31 -2.21 25.57
C SER A 387 10.48 -0.93 24.75
N GLN A 388 9.60 -0.70 23.77
CA GLN A 388 9.53 0.57 23.01
C GLN A 388 9.01 1.73 23.86
N GLU A 389 8.04 1.48 24.76
CA GLU A 389 7.51 2.50 25.65
C GLU A 389 8.56 2.98 26.67
N GLU A 390 9.20 2.07 27.42
CA GLU A 390 10.26 2.43 28.38
C GLU A 390 11.38 3.25 27.72
N ARG A 391 11.79 2.83 26.51
CA ARG A 391 12.79 3.56 25.72
C ARG A 391 12.31 4.97 25.38
N LEU A 392 11.08 5.13 24.87
CA LEU A 392 10.54 6.44 24.51
C LEU A 392 10.27 7.33 25.74
N GLN A 393 9.94 6.75 26.90
CA GLN A 393 9.83 7.48 28.17
C GLN A 393 11.19 8.04 28.58
N SER A 394 12.26 7.24 28.46
CA SER A 394 13.65 7.69 28.68
C SER A 394 14.09 8.76 27.67
N GLU A 395 13.73 8.61 26.39
CA GLU A 395 14.00 9.63 25.35
C GLU A 395 13.22 10.93 25.61
N SER A 396 11.97 10.88 26.09
CA SER A 396 11.19 12.08 26.45
C SER A 396 11.77 12.79 27.67
N LEU A 397 12.17 12.05 28.72
CA LEU A 397 12.83 12.62 29.91
C LEU A 397 14.17 13.30 29.57
N GLN A 398 14.95 12.71 28.65
CA GLN A 398 16.16 13.33 28.13
C GLN A 398 15.87 14.57 27.28
N ALA A 399 14.82 14.54 26.45
CA ALA A 399 14.37 15.69 25.66
C ALA A 399 13.83 16.83 26.54
N GLU A 400 13.13 16.54 27.63
CA GLU A 400 12.70 17.50 28.65
C GLU A 400 13.89 18.15 29.35
N THR A 401 14.81 17.34 29.88
CA THR A 401 16.07 17.82 30.50
C THR A 401 16.86 18.71 29.53
N ARG A 402 16.92 18.36 28.24
CA ARG A 402 17.55 19.14 27.18
C ARG A 402 16.81 20.45 26.89
N CYS A 403 15.47 20.47 26.95
CA CYS A 403 14.68 21.70 26.81
C CYS A 403 14.96 22.67 27.95
N ASP A 404 14.97 22.21 29.21
CA ASP A 404 15.18 23.05 30.38
C ASP A 404 16.61 23.63 30.41
N ASN A 405 17.63 22.81 30.14
CA ASN A 405 19.00 23.29 29.99
C ASN A 405 19.14 24.36 28.88
N LEU A 406 18.57 24.12 27.70
CA LEU A 406 18.61 25.09 26.58
C LEU A 406 17.79 26.36 26.86
N LYS A 407 16.72 26.26 27.66
CA LYS A 407 15.93 27.40 28.12
C LYS A 407 16.76 28.29 29.04
N ASP A 408 17.44 27.69 30.01
CA ASP A 408 18.26 28.43 30.99
C ASP A 408 19.53 29.00 30.35
N GLU A 409 20.18 28.27 29.43
CA GLU A 409 21.26 28.80 28.57
C GLU A 409 20.79 30.00 27.74
N LYS A 410 19.61 29.91 27.11
CA LYS A 410 19.01 31.01 26.35
C LYS A 410 18.71 32.22 27.25
N GLU A 411 18.17 32.01 28.45
CA GLU A 411 17.88 33.09 29.41
C GLU A 411 19.15 33.73 30.00
N ASN A 412 20.25 32.97 30.12
CA ASN A 412 21.58 33.50 30.42
C ASN A 412 22.08 34.39 29.26
N ALA A 413 22.13 33.86 28.04
CA ALA A 413 22.60 34.61 26.86
C ALA A 413 21.74 35.85 26.56
N GLN A 414 20.45 35.85 26.93
CA GLN A 414 19.59 37.03 26.84
C GLN A 414 20.01 38.13 27.82
N ARG A 415 20.41 37.77 29.05
CA ARG A 415 20.94 38.71 30.06
C ARG A 415 22.31 39.25 29.64
N ASP A 416 23.20 38.39 29.13
CA ASP A 416 24.52 38.78 28.64
C ASP A 416 24.42 39.75 27.45
N LEU A 417 23.52 39.48 26.49
CA LEU A 417 23.19 40.40 25.40
C LEU A 417 22.70 41.75 25.92
N GLN A 418 21.78 41.75 26.89
CA GLN A 418 21.23 42.98 27.46
C GLN A 418 22.29 43.79 28.21
N GLN A 419 23.24 43.15 28.88
CA GLN A 419 24.40 43.81 29.49
C GLN A 419 25.34 44.39 28.42
N ALA A 420 25.78 43.59 27.45
CA ALA A 420 26.71 44.04 26.41
C ALA A 420 26.12 45.18 25.55
N GLU A 421 24.82 45.17 25.30
CA GLU A 421 24.11 46.30 24.68
C GLU A 421 24.18 47.59 25.53
N ASN A 422 24.06 47.48 26.86
CA ASN A 422 24.13 48.64 27.75
C ASN A 422 25.55 49.19 27.85
N GLU A 423 26.55 48.32 27.97
CA GLU A 423 27.97 48.71 27.92
C GLU A 423 28.33 49.40 26.60
N ALA A 424 27.81 48.92 25.46
CA ALA A 424 27.99 49.58 24.16
C ALA A 424 27.30 50.96 24.10
N LYS A 425 26.09 51.10 24.68
CA LYS A 425 25.37 52.38 24.78
C LYS A 425 26.13 53.38 25.65
N GLU A 426 26.66 52.96 26.81
CA GLU A 426 27.52 53.79 27.66
C GLU A 426 28.82 54.18 26.97
N ALA A 427 29.45 53.24 26.27
CA ALA A 427 30.69 53.50 25.54
C ALA A 427 30.48 54.55 24.43
N GLU A 428 29.38 54.48 23.67
CA GLU A 428 28.98 55.53 22.72
C GLU A 428 28.66 56.87 23.40
N GLN A 429 28.05 56.88 24.59
CA GLN A 429 27.74 58.13 25.31
C GLN A 429 29.02 58.82 25.79
N ARG A 430 29.98 58.09 26.36
CA ARG A 430 31.31 58.64 26.72
C ARG A 430 32.04 59.20 25.50
N LEU A 431 31.98 58.49 24.36
CA LEU A 431 32.59 58.96 23.11
C LEU A 431 31.94 60.26 22.62
N LYS A 432 30.61 60.41 22.71
CA LYS A 432 29.89 61.66 22.41
C LYS A 432 30.25 62.81 23.37
N GLN A 433 30.50 62.51 24.65
CA GLN A 433 31.00 63.49 25.63
C GLN A 433 32.43 63.94 25.32
N LEU A 434 33.35 63.00 25.06
CA LEU A 434 34.74 63.29 24.71
C LEU A 434 34.87 64.06 23.39
N ILE A 435 34.05 63.77 22.37
CA ILE A 435 33.97 64.58 21.13
C ILE A 435 33.59 66.04 21.45
N SER A 436 32.69 66.25 22.41
CA SER A 436 32.27 67.58 22.84
C SER A 436 33.34 68.30 23.66
N GLN A 437 34.06 67.58 24.53
CA GLN A 437 35.22 68.11 25.25
C GLN A 437 36.36 68.50 24.30
N LYS A 438 36.70 67.64 23.32
CA LYS A 438 37.70 67.95 22.28
C LYS A 438 37.38 69.27 21.58
N ARG A 439 36.13 69.48 21.14
CA ARG A 439 35.72 70.74 20.49
C ARG A 439 35.90 71.97 21.39
N ASN A 440 35.70 71.81 22.70
CA ASN A 440 35.94 72.87 23.67
C ASN A 440 37.43 73.16 23.86
N GLU A 441 38.29 72.13 23.91
CA GLU A 441 39.75 72.32 23.97
C GLU A 441 40.33 72.87 22.65
N GLU A 442 39.81 72.47 21.49
CA GLU A 442 40.14 73.08 20.19
C GLU A 442 39.77 74.57 20.16
N SER A 443 38.60 74.94 20.70
CA SER A 443 38.17 76.34 20.82
C SER A 443 39.01 77.15 21.81
N LYS A 444 39.32 76.59 22.99
CA LYS A 444 40.26 77.18 23.96
C LYS A 444 41.63 77.42 23.34
N LEU A 445 42.20 76.40 22.69
CA LEU A 445 43.50 76.48 22.03
C LEU A 445 43.52 77.57 20.96
N ALA A 446 42.50 77.66 20.10
CA ALA A 446 42.36 78.75 19.14
C ALA A 446 42.33 80.13 19.81
N SER A 447 41.64 80.27 20.94
CA SER A 447 41.59 81.53 21.71
C SER A 447 42.94 81.89 22.35
N GLN A 448 43.73 80.92 22.82
CA GLN A 448 45.07 81.17 23.37
C GLN A 448 46.09 81.43 22.26
N GLN A 449 45.98 80.76 21.11
CA GLN A 449 46.77 81.05 19.91
C GLN A 449 46.55 82.50 19.43
N GLN A 450 45.30 82.99 19.47
CA GLN A 450 44.99 84.38 19.16
C GLN A 450 45.62 85.36 20.18
N LYS A 451 45.66 85.01 21.47
CA LYS A 451 46.31 85.82 22.51
C LYS A 451 47.84 85.79 22.42
N GLU A 452 48.46 84.64 22.12
CA GLU A 452 49.89 84.53 21.82
C GLU A 452 50.25 85.47 20.67
N ASN A 453 49.51 85.41 19.55
CA ASN A 453 49.72 86.27 18.39
C ASN A 453 49.56 87.76 18.74
N GLN A 454 48.56 88.13 19.55
CA GLN A 454 48.38 89.53 20.01
C GLN A 454 49.49 90.00 20.96
N ALA A 455 49.96 89.13 21.87
CA ALA A 455 51.07 89.43 22.77
C ALA A 455 52.39 89.55 21.98
N GLN A 456 52.61 88.71 20.97
CA GLN A 456 53.77 88.77 20.09
C GLN A 456 53.78 90.06 19.25
N LEU A 457 52.63 90.50 18.71
CA LEU A 457 52.51 91.78 18.02
C LEU A 457 52.83 92.97 18.96
N LYS A 458 52.35 92.94 20.21
CA LYS A 458 52.68 93.95 21.23
C LYS A 458 54.16 93.93 21.62
N MET A 459 54.75 92.76 21.80
CA MET A 459 56.18 92.60 22.11
C MET A 459 57.06 93.10 20.96
N ASN A 460 56.72 92.79 19.70
CA ASN A 460 57.44 93.29 18.52
C ASN A 460 57.31 94.81 18.41
N HIS A 461 56.11 95.37 18.59
CA HIS A 461 55.91 96.82 18.59
C HIS A 461 56.72 97.50 19.71
N GLY A 462 56.70 96.94 20.93
CA GLY A 462 57.52 97.41 22.05
C GLY A 462 59.03 97.29 21.81
N LEU A 463 59.49 96.29 21.03
CA LEU A 463 60.89 96.16 20.62
C LEU A 463 61.30 97.26 19.63
N ASP A 464 60.44 97.61 18.69
CA ASP A 464 60.71 98.69 17.73
C ASP A 464 60.59 100.08 18.38
N GLU A 465 59.67 100.27 19.34
CA GLU A 465 59.65 101.44 20.22
C GLU A 465 60.91 101.53 21.10
N LEU A 466 61.41 100.40 21.62
CA LEU A 466 62.64 100.34 22.39
C LEU A 466 63.85 100.75 21.54
N ARG A 467 63.97 100.20 20.32
CA ARG A 467 65.00 100.59 19.33
C ARG A 467 64.92 102.07 18.96
N SER A 468 63.71 102.60 18.84
CA SER A 468 63.48 104.04 18.61
C SER A 468 64.01 104.87 19.78
N ALA A 469 63.74 104.46 21.03
CA ALA A 469 64.27 105.10 22.24
C ALA A 469 65.80 104.95 22.38
N GLU A 470 66.38 103.79 22.03
CA GLU A 470 67.84 103.59 21.96
C GLU A 470 68.49 104.54 20.94
N GLN A 471 67.82 104.78 19.81
CA GLN A 471 68.28 105.72 18.79
C GLN A 471 68.08 107.18 19.22
N GLU A 472 67.00 107.53 19.95
CA GLU A 472 66.88 108.83 20.62
C GLU A 472 68.02 109.07 21.61
N VAL A 473 68.36 108.08 22.45
CA VAL A 473 69.50 108.16 23.38
C VAL A 473 70.82 108.34 22.63
N ARG A 474 71.11 107.55 21.58
CA ARG A 474 72.31 107.73 20.76
C ARG A 474 72.40 109.13 20.13
N VAL A 475 71.28 109.69 19.68
CA VAL A 475 71.24 111.07 19.14
C VAL A 475 71.42 112.12 20.25
N ALA A 476 70.92 111.87 21.47
CA ALA A 476 71.18 112.74 22.62
C ALA A 476 72.63 112.67 23.10
N GLU A 477 73.23 111.47 23.16
CA GLU A 477 74.66 111.26 23.43
C GLU A 477 75.56 111.88 22.37
N ALA A 478 75.20 111.80 21.09
CA ALA A 478 75.92 112.45 20.00
C ALA A 478 75.87 113.98 20.16
N ARG A 479 74.68 114.55 20.43
CA ARG A 479 74.52 115.98 20.71
C ARG A 479 75.27 116.44 21.97
N LEU A 480 75.35 115.61 23.01
CA LEU A 480 76.15 115.89 24.19
C LEU A 480 77.65 115.86 23.86
N ARG A 481 78.11 114.89 23.07
CA ARG A 481 79.50 114.82 22.59
C ARG A 481 79.85 115.98 21.66
N ASP A 482 78.95 116.41 20.78
CA ASP A 482 79.12 117.61 19.95
C ASP A 482 79.19 118.88 20.80
N ALA A 483 78.33 119.00 21.83
CA ALA A 483 78.38 120.12 22.78
C ALA A 483 79.69 120.14 23.58
N GLN A 484 80.20 118.97 23.97
CA GLN A 484 81.49 118.80 24.67
C GLN A 484 82.68 119.07 23.74
N HIS A 485 82.70 118.57 22.50
CA HIS A 485 83.74 118.91 21.51
C HIS A 485 83.72 120.40 21.16
N SER A 486 82.54 121.00 21.03
CA SER A 486 82.36 122.44 20.82
C SER A 486 82.68 123.26 22.08
N LEU A 487 82.89 122.64 23.24
CA LEU A 487 83.50 123.27 24.42
C LEU A 487 85.02 123.10 24.37
N HIS A 488 85.52 121.90 24.09
CA HIS A 488 86.95 121.57 24.03
C HIS A 488 87.70 122.41 22.98
N TRP A 489 87.16 122.52 21.77
CA TRP A 489 87.67 123.38 20.70
C TRP A 489 87.63 124.88 21.07
N PHE A 490 86.71 125.29 21.93
CA PHE A 490 86.67 126.65 22.48
C PHE A 490 87.74 126.87 23.57
N VAL A 491 88.10 125.83 24.33
CA VAL A 491 89.18 125.86 25.33
C VAL A 491 90.55 125.92 24.67
N GLU A 492 90.78 125.17 23.58
CA GLU A 492 92.06 125.20 22.82
C GLU A 492 92.38 126.55 22.16
N ILE A 493 91.39 127.45 22.02
CA ILE A 493 91.55 128.77 21.36
C ILE A 493 91.67 129.92 22.37
N LEU A 494 91.30 129.72 23.64
CA LEU A 494 91.12 130.80 24.63
C LEU A 494 92.20 130.86 25.73
N ASP A 495 93.48 130.77 25.34
CA ASP A 495 94.62 130.91 26.28
C ASP A 495 95.52 132.13 25.99
N ILE A 496 95.05 133.08 25.16
CA ILE A 496 95.87 134.19 24.62
C ILE A 496 95.36 135.62 24.95
N PHE A 497 94.06 135.93 24.97
CA PHE A 497 93.58 137.29 25.37
C PHE A 497 92.17 137.32 26.03
N PHE A 498 92.15 137.82 27.28
CA PHE A 498 91.06 138.52 28.00
C PHE A 498 89.81 137.79 28.57
N ASN A 499 89.34 138.35 29.71
CA ASN A 499 88.15 137.96 30.48
C ASN A 499 86.82 138.21 29.75
N GLY A 500 85.84 137.29 29.87
CA GLY A 500 84.49 137.49 29.32
C GLY A 500 83.44 136.42 29.71
N SER A 501 83.06 136.34 30.98
CA SER A 501 82.29 135.20 31.54
C SER A 501 80.92 134.87 30.91
N LYS A 502 80.29 135.78 30.17
CA LYS A 502 78.93 135.59 29.61
C LYS A 502 78.82 134.61 28.43
N LEU A 503 79.94 134.23 27.81
CA LEU A 503 79.95 133.17 26.79
C LEU A 503 80.02 131.77 27.41
N TRP A 504 80.60 131.66 28.62
CA TRP A 504 80.71 130.41 29.37
C TRP A 504 79.33 129.95 29.87
N GLU A 505 78.56 130.83 30.51
CA GLU A 505 77.17 130.54 30.93
C GLU A 505 76.32 129.98 29.78
N LYS A 506 76.44 130.56 28.57
CA LYS A 506 75.62 130.19 27.42
C LYS A 506 76.00 128.81 26.83
N LYS A 507 77.27 128.41 26.96
CA LYS A 507 77.75 127.06 26.65
C LYS A 507 77.39 126.07 27.76
N GLU A 508 77.45 126.48 29.02
CA GLU A 508 77.03 125.67 30.17
C GLU A 508 75.52 125.36 30.11
N THR A 509 74.66 126.33 29.76
CA THR A 509 73.23 126.05 29.52
C THR A 509 73.01 125.11 28.35
N ALA A 510 73.82 125.17 27.29
CA ALA A 510 73.73 124.23 26.17
C ALA A 510 74.12 122.80 26.59
N ILE A 511 75.12 122.65 27.47
CA ILE A 511 75.51 121.34 28.04
C ILE A 511 74.44 120.84 29.02
N ARG A 512 73.91 121.68 29.93
CA ARG A 512 72.81 121.31 30.83
C ARG A 512 71.52 120.96 30.07
N GLU A 513 71.22 121.63 28.96
CA GLU A 513 70.13 121.24 28.06
C GLU A 513 70.40 119.90 27.35
N ALA A 514 71.63 119.65 26.90
CA ALA A 514 72.00 118.38 26.29
C ALA A 514 71.94 117.22 27.30
N GLN A 515 72.39 117.45 28.54
CA GLN A 515 72.25 116.53 29.67
C GLN A 515 70.78 116.30 30.01
N GLY A 516 69.97 117.33 30.23
CA GLY A 516 68.54 117.17 30.50
C GLY A 516 67.76 116.48 29.38
N LYS A 517 68.17 116.64 28.11
CA LYS A 517 67.62 115.89 26.96
C LYS A 517 68.12 114.44 26.93
N LEU A 518 69.34 114.17 27.36
CA LEU A 518 69.87 112.81 27.54
C LEU A 518 69.19 112.10 28.72
N ASP A 519 69.00 112.76 29.86
CA ASP A 519 68.30 112.23 31.04
C ASP A 519 66.83 111.92 30.72
N GLN A 520 66.16 112.80 29.95
CA GLN A 520 64.83 112.52 29.41
C GLN A 520 64.83 111.34 28.42
N ALA A 521 65.85 111.20 27.57
CA ALA A 521 65.97 110.07 26.66
C ALA A 521 66.26 108.75 27.40
N ILE A 522 67.09 108.77 28.44
CA ILE A 522 67.38 107.63 29.33
C ILE A 522 66.11 107.25 30.08
N SER A 523 65.39 108.20 30.68
CA SER A 523 64.12 107.92 31.36
C SER A 523 63.06 107.37 30.39
N LYS A 524 62.96 107.89 29.16
CA LYS A 524 62.14 107.27 28.09
C LYS A 524 62.60 105.84 27.80
N LEU A 525 63.90 105.60 27.65
CA LEU A 525 64.47 104.29 27.34
C LEU A 525 64.16 103.29 28.46
N GLU A 526 64.29 103.67 29.73
CA GLU A 526 63.93 102.84 30.88
C GLU A 526 62.43 102.52 30.92
N ASN A 527 61.56 103.51 30.65
CA ASN A 527 60.12 103.29 30.55
C ASN A 527 59.72 102.41 29.35
N LYS A 528 60.43 102.49 28.22
CA LYS A 528 60.24 101.55 27.09
C LYS A 528 60.82 100.17 27.38
N LYS A 529 61.90 100.08 28.14
CA LYS A 529 62.54 98.82 28.54
C LYS A 529 61.68 98.04 29.55
N THR A 530 61.05 98.71 30.50
CA THR A 530 60.05 98.09 31.40
C THR A 530 58.81 97.67 30.61
N ALA A 531 58.25 98.53 29.75
CA ALA A 531 57.11 98.18 28.91
C ALA A 531 57.39 96.99 27.95
N TYR A 532 58.59 96.91 27.38
CA TYR A 532 59.04 95.78 26.57
C TYR A 532 59.19 94.51 27.41
N ASN A 533 59.82 94.58 28.60
CA ASN A 533 59.94 93.43 29.49
C ASN A 533 58.56 92.89 29.90
N THR A 534 57.64 93.75 30.33
CA THR A 534 56.25 93.35 30.62
C THR A 534 55.55 92.77 29.39
N SER A 535 55.78 93.30 28.18
CA SER A 535 55.22 92.73 26.95
C SER A 535 55.80 91.34 26.62
N ARG A 536 57.09 91.12 26.91
CA ARG A 536 57.78 89.83 26.78
C ARG A 536 57.32 88.80 27.82
N GLU A 537 57.06 89.23 29.06
CA GLU A 537 56.49 88.38 30.11
C GLU A 537 55.07 87.94 29.75
N ASN A 538 54.22 88.88 29.30
CA ASN A 538 52.88 88.57 28.78
C ASN A 538 52.92 87.62 27.57
N PHE A 539 53.92 87.73 26.69
CA PHE A 539 54.12 86.80 25.58
C PHE A 539 54.55 85.40 26.06
N SER A 540 55.45 85.29 27.05
CA SER A 540 55.79 83.99 27.64
C SER A 540 54.55 83.35 28.28
N GLU A 541 53.83 84.08 29.14
CA GLU A 541 52.65 83.55 29.83
C GLU A 541 51.55 83.12 28.85
N ALA A 542 51.34 83.85 27.75
CA ALA A 542 50.39 83.47 26.69
C ALA A 542 50.84 82.20 25.93
N LYS A 543 52.14 82.08 25.66
CA LYS A 543 52.73 80.89 25.02
C LYS A 543 52.67 79.65 25.93
N ASP A 544 52.97 79.82 27.22
CA ASP A 544 52.96 78.73 28.19
C ASP A 544 51.52 78.19 28.39
N LYS A 545 50.52 79.09 28.51
CA LYS A 545 49.08 78.73 28.52
C LYS A 545 48.60 78.09 27.21
N ARG A 546 49.22 78.41 26.08
CA ARG A 546 48.94 77.74 24.80
C ARG A 546 49.51 76.31 24.79
N ILE A 547 50.73 76.11 25.29
CA ILE A 547 51.36 74.79 25.41
C ILE A 547 50.54 73.89 26.34
N GLU A 548 50.08 74.43 27.47
CA GLU A 548 49.11 73.77 28.39
C GLU A 548 47.83 73.34 27.64
N CYS A 549 47.22 74.23 26.85
CA CYS A 549 46.04 73.87 26.06
C CYS A 549 46.34 72.83 24.95
N GLN A 550 47.54 72.80 24.38
CA GLN A 550 47.95 71.75 23.44
C GLN A 550 48.14 70.39 24.14
N GLN A 551 48.67 70.38 25.36
CA GLN A 551 48.81 69.16 26.17
C GLN A 551 47.43 68.61 26.56
N ASN A 552 46.53 69.46 27.06
CA ASN A 552 45.15 69.07 27.39
C ASN A 552 44.38 68.53 26.17
N LEU A 553 44.56 69.14 24.99
CA LEU A 553 43.97 68.65 23.74
C LEU A 553 44.58 67.30 23.30
N LEU A 554 45.88 67.09 23.47
CA LEU A 554 46.54 65.81 23.16
C LEU A 554 46.06 64.68 24.08
N GLU A 555 45.93 64.94 25.38
CA GLU A 555 45.35 63.98 26.34
C GLU A 555 43.91 63.63 25.94
N THR A 556 43.07 64.64 25.63
CA THR A 556 41.68 64.44 25.17
C THR A 556 41.61 63.64 23.85
N ILE A 557 42.57 63.79 22.94
CA ILE A 557 42.65 63.03 21.68
C ILE A 557 43.07 61.57 21.93
N LYS A 558 43.95 61.33 22.90
CA LYS A 558 44.35 59.98 23.33
C LYS A 558 43.18 59.26 24.01
N ASP A 559 42.50 59.91 24.95
CA ASP A 559 41.29 59.38 25.61
C ASP A 559 40.18 59.08 24.59
N LEU A 560 40.02 59.91 23.54
CA LEU A 560 39.13 59.63 22.42
C LEU A 560 39.51 58.34 21.66
N ALA A 561 40.80 58.15 21.35
CA ALA A 561 41.26 56.99 20.58
C ALA A 561 41.10 55.68 21.36
N ASP A 562 41.37 55.70 22.67
CA ASP A 562 41.16 54.53 23.53
C ASP A 562 39.67 54.29 23.83
N GLN A 563 38.85 55.33 24.00
CA GLN A 563 37.39 55.16 24.09
C GLN A 563 36.75 54.69 22.77
N GLU A 564 37.30 55.05 21.60
CA GLU A 564 36.86 54.50 20.31
C GLU A 564 37.20 53.00 20.18
N ARG A 565 38.36 52.56 20.70
CA ARG A 565 38.69 51.14 20.82
C ARG A 565 37.68 50.42 21.71
N VAL A 566 37.39 50.96 22.90
CA VAL A 566 36.39 50.40 23.83
C VAL A 566 35.01 50.32 23.19
N ALA A 567 34.56 51.37 22.47
CA ALA A 567 33.28 51.36 21.79
C ALA A 567 33.21 50.34 20.62
N LYS A 568 34.33 50.07 19.94
CA LYS A 568 34.41 49.02 18.91
C LYS A 568 34.39 47.62 19.52
N THR A 569 35.12 47.39 20.62
CA THR A 569 35.14 46.06 21.27
C THR A 569 33.82 45.72 21.95
N THR A 570 33.20 46.64 22.70
CA THR A 570 31.87 46.40 23.31
C THR A 570 30.79 46.18 22.26
N LYS A 571 30.81 46.93 21.14
CA LYS A 571 29.89 46.72 20.01
C LYS A 571 30.10 45.36 19.33
N SER A 572 31.35 44.91 19.16
CA SER A 572 31.65 43.57 18.65
C SER A 572 31.22 42.47 19.62
N HIS A 573 31.34 42.70 20.93
CA HIS A 573 30.91 41.75 21.97
C HIS A 573 29.38 41.62 22.00
N ALA A 574 28.64 42.74 21.95
CA ALA A 574 27.18 42.72 21.84
C ALA A 574 26.69 41.99 20.57
N GLN A 575 27.39 42.17 19.43
CA GLN A 575 27.12 41.44 18.20
C GLN A 575 27.30 39.92 18.38
N GLN A 576 28.34 39.50 19.12
CA GLN A 576 28.61 38.09 19.43
C GLN A 576 27.57 37.50 20.39
N CYS A 577 27.23 38.19 21.48
CA CYS A 577 26.17 37.79 22.41
C CYS A 577 24.81 37.65 21.70
N LYS A 578 24.52 38.54 20.73
CA LYS A 578 23.32 38.45 19.91
C LYS A 578 23.29 37.18 19.05
N SER A 579 24.38 36.89 18.35
CA SER A 579 24.49 35.66 17.54
C SER A 579 24.32 34.40 18.38
N GLU A 580 24.85 34.40 19.61
CA GLU A 580 24.75 33.27 20.53
C GLU A 580 23.33 33.11 21.11
N TYR A 581 22.66 34.19 21.49
CA TYR A 581 21.25 34.17 21.89
C TYR A 581 20.36 33.67 20.73
N GLU A 582 20.60 34.10 19.49
CA GLU A 582 19.87 33.62 18.31
C GLU A 582 20.13 32.13 18.04
N ARG A 583 21.37 31.64 18.22
CA ARG A 583 21.75 30.22 18.14
C ARG A 583 21.02 29.36 19.18
N LEU A 584 21.07 29.77 20.45
CA LEU A 584 20.42 29.06 21.57
C LEU A 584 18.89 29.09 21.45
N SER A 585 18.31 30.23 21.04
CA SER A 585 16.88 30.35 20.78
C SER A 585 16.42 29.54 19.55
N ALA A 586 17.29 29.23 18.60
CA ALA A 586 17.02 28.24 17.55
C ALA A 586 17.08 26.80 18.09
N ALA A 587 18.16 26.44 18.81
CA ALA A 587 18.34 25.11 19.40
C ALA A 587 17.20 24.71 20.35
N TYR A 588 16.76 25.62 21.22
CA TYR A 588 15.62 25.42 22.12
C TYR A 588 14.31 25.13 21.35
N ARG A 589 14.04 25.84 20.25
CA ARG A 589 12.83 25.62 19.44
C ARG A 589 12.81 24.25 18.77
N GLU A 590 13.95 23.77 18.32
CA GLU A 590 14.05 22.43 17.74
C GLU A 590 13.96 21.34 18.84
N ALA A 591 14.58 21.52 20.01
CA ALA A 591 14.45 20.58 21.13
C ALA A 591 12.99 20.45 21.64
N VAL A 592 12.23 21.55 21.71
CA VAL A 592 10.80 21.54 22.06
C VAL A 592 9.96 20.79 21.00
N LYS A 593 10.36 20.86 19.73
CA LYS A 593 9.74 20.12 18.62
C LYS A 593 10.12 18.63 18.66
N ASP A 594 11.37 18.29 18.96
CA ASP A 594 11.83 16.92 19.19
C ASP A 594 11.02 16.26 20.31
N LYS A 595 10.92 16.92 21.48
CA LYS A 595 10.11 16.44 22.62
C LYS A 595 8.67 16.19 22.21
N LYS A 596 8.02 17.15 21.54
CA LYS A 596 6.63 17.01 21.07
C LYS A 596 6.44 15.82 20.10
N ASN A 597 7.44 15.48 19.30
CA ASN A 597 7.39 14.30 18.44
C ASN A 597 7.50 13.01 19.26
N ILE A 598 8.39 12.96 20.26
CA ILE A 598 8.53 11.81 21.17
C ILE A 598 7.24 11.60 21.98
N ASP A 599 6.67 12.66 22.54
CA ASP A 599 5.40 12.62 23.30
C ASP A 599 4.21 12.15 22.42
N SER A 600 4.24 12.46 21.11
CA SER A 600 3.27 11.95 20.14
C SER A 600 3.48 10.46 19.85
N ASN A 601 4.74 10.00 19.75
CA ASN A 601 5.06 8.59 19.55
C ASN A 601 4.71 7.74 20.78
N LEU A 602 4.98 8.24 22.00
CA LEU A 602 4.55 7.63 23.25
C LEU A 602 3.03 7.39 23.28
N ARG A 603 2.24 8.40 22.90
CA ARG A 603 0.77 8.27 22.85
C ARG A 603 0.30 7.24 21.83
N ILE A 604 1.02 7.05 20.73
CA ILE A 604 0.73 6.01 19.73
C ILE A 604 1.10 4.62 20.25
N ILE A 605 2.24 4.47 20.96
CA ILE A 605 2.66 3.20 21.56
C ILE A 605 1.69 2.78 22.68
N ALA A 606 1.32 3.68 23.59
CA ALA A 606 0.34 3.39 24.65
C ALA A 606 -1.02 2.91 24.07
N GLN A 607 -1.50 3.52 22.98
CA GLN A 607 -2.72 3.08 22.27
C GLN A 607 -2.57 1.74 21.53
N LYS A 608 -1.35 1.28 21.24
CA LYS A 608 -1.11 -0.10 20.79
C LYS A 608 -1.08 -1.05 21.98
N LEU A 609 -0.42 -0.67 23.07
CA LEU A 609 -0.31 -1.44 24.31
C LEU A 609 -1.70 -1.86 24.81
N GLU A 610 -2.61 -0.90 24.95
CA GLU A 610 -4.00 -1.09 25.39
C GLU A 610 -4.77 -2.09 24.49
N ARG A 611 -4.49 -2.10 23.18
CA ARG A 611 -5.11 -3.03 22.22
C ARG A 611 -4.53 -4.42 22.33
N SER A 612 -3.20 -4.56 22.37
CA SER A 612 -2.53 -5.85 22.55
C SER A 612 -2.87 -6.48 23.91
N GLU A 613 -2.99 -5.68 24.98
CA GLU A 613 -3.50 -6.16 26.27
C GLU A 613 -4.96 -6.62 26.18
N THR A 614 -5.82 -5.90 25.46
CA THR A 614 -7.20 -6.33 25.20
C THR A 614 -7.27 -7.64 24.39
N GLU A 615 -6.38 -7.81 23.41
CA GLU A 615 -6.28 -9.01 22.57
C GLU A 615 -5.75 -10.22 23.35
N VAL A 616 -4.67 -10.06 24.13
CA VAL A 616 -4.13 -11.09 25.03
C VAL A 616 -5.19 -11.54 26.05
N ASN A 617 -5.95 -10.61 26.64
CA ASN A 617 -7.07 -10.95 27.52
C ASN A 617 -8.18 -11.73 26.77
N THR A 618 -8.49 -11.35 25.53
CA THR A 618 -9.50 -12.03 24.70
C THR A 618 -9.06 -13.46 24.32
N LEU A 619 -7.80 -13.64 23.93
CA LEU A 619 -7.19 -14.95 23.64
C LEU A 619 -7.17 -15.84 24.90
N THR A 620 -6.80 -15.29 26.06
CA THR A 620 -6.79 -15.99 27.35
C THR A 620 -8.19 -16.50 27.74
N ASN A 621 -9.21 -15.64 27.63
CA ASN A 621 -10.60 -16.02 27.90
C ASN A 621 -11.11 -17.12 26.94
N ASN A 622 -10.74 -17.05 25.66
CA ASN A 622 -11.09 -18.08 24.68
C ASN A 622 -10.38 -19.42 24.98
N LEU A 623 -9.11 -19.39 25.37
CA LEU A 623 -8.33 -20.57 25.74
C LEU A 623 -8.99 -21.29 26.94
N GLN A 624 -9.27 -20.56 28.03
CA GLN A 624 -9.96 -21.10 29.21
C GLN A 624 -11.33 -21.70 28.87
N ARG A 625 -12.06 -21.12 27.90
CA ARG A 625 -13.34 -21.67 27.42
C ARG A 625 -13.15 -23.01 26.71
N TYR A 626 -12.17 -23.12 25.81
CA TYR A 626 -11.92 -24.38 25.10
C TYR A 626 -11.30 -25.46 26.00
N GLU A 627 -10.51 -25.10 27.02
CA GLU A 627 -10.09 -26.04 28.07
C GLU A 627 -11.31 -26.60 28.84
N SER A 628 -12.30 -25.75 29.13
CA SER A 628 -13.56 -26.16 29.78
C SER A 628 -14.43 -27.05 28.87
N GLU A 629 -14.50 -26.74 27.58
CA GLU A 629 -15.13 -27.61 26.56
C GLU A 629 -14.42 -28.96 26.48
N LYS A 630 -13.08 -28.99 26.47
CA LYS A 630 -12.28 -30.21 26.46
C LYS A 630 -12.59 -31.11 27.66
N VAL A 631 -12.58 -30.58 28.88
CA VAL A 631 -12.89 -31.37 30.11
C VAL A 631 -14.31 -31.95 30.05
N THR A 632 -15.25 -31.23 29.43
CA THR A 632 -16.63 -31.71 29.24
C THR A 632 -16.66 -32.91 28.28
N TYR A 633 -15.95 -32.82 27.15
CA TYR A 633 -15.84 -33.94 26.21
C TYR A 633 -15.04 -35.14 26.78
N GLU A 634 -13.98 -34.91 27.57
CA GLU A 634 -13.23 -35.99 28.24
C GLU A 634 -14.11 -36.75 29.24
N THR A 635 -15.00 -36.04 29.95
CA THR A 635 -15.99 -36.65 30.86
C THR A 635 -16.97 -37.53 30.08
N GLN A 636 -17.61 -36.98 29.04
CA GLN A 636 -18.55 -37.72 28.19
C GLN A 636 -17.91 -38.93 27.48
N GLN A 637 -16.62 -38.84 27.12
CA GLN A 637 -15.86 -39.95 26.56
C GLN A 637 -15.74 -41.12 27.55
N GLN A 638 -15.54 -40.84 28.84
CA GLN A 638 -15.48 -41.88 29.88
C GLN A 638 -16.87 -42.49 30.16
N ASP A 639 -17.93 -41.67 30.20
CA ASP A 639 -19.30 -42.15 30.36
C ASP A 639 -19.69 -43.15 29.26
N PHE A 640 -19.40 -42.83 27.99
CA PHE A 640 -19.65 -43.77 26.89
C PHE A 640 -18.75 -45.01 26.93
N LYS A 641 -17.49 -44.91 27.38
CA LYS A 641 -16.64 -46.08 27.60
C LYS A 641 -17.20 -47.03 28.66
N SER A 642 -17.75 -46.50 29.77
CA SER A 642 -18.44 -47.32 30.77
C SER A 642 -19.68 -47.99 30.17
N GLN A 643 -20.56 -47.22 29.52
CA GLN A 643 -21.79 -47.75 28.92
C GLN A 643 -21.53 -48.84 27.87
N ILE A 644 -20.44 -48.73 27.10
CA ILE A 644 -19.98 -49.78 26.17
C ILE A 644 -19.55 -51.04 26.95
N SER A 645 -18.70 -50.90 27.97
CA SER A 645 -18.23 -52.02 28.81
C SER A 645 -19.38 -52.77 29.52
N ASP A 646 -20.38 -52.03 30.01
CA ASP A 646 -21.58 -52.59 30.63
C ASP A 646 -22.43 -53.34 29.59
N THR A 647 -22.65 -52.76 28.41
CA THR A 647 -23.39 -53.38 27.30
C THR A 647 -22.73 -54.66 26.80
N GLU A 648 -21.40 -54.67 26.64
CA GLU A 648 -20.63 -55.86 26.23
C GLU A 648 -20.69 -56.97 27.29
N THR A 649 -20.71 -56.60 28.58
CA THR A 649 -20.86 -57.55 29.69
C THR A 649 -22.25 -58.19 29.71
N ILE A 650 -23.30 -57.43 29.38
CA ILE A 650 -24.68 -57.95 29.27
C ILE A 650 -24.81 -58.87 28.05
N LEU A 651 -24.25 -58.49 26.88
CA LEU A 651 -24.20 -59.34 25.68
C LEU A 651 -23.54 -60.70 25.97
N GLN A 652 -22.35 -60.71 26.60
CA GLN A 652 -21.66 -61.94 26.98
C GLN A 652 -22.46 -62.83 27.95
N ARG A 653 -23.37 -62.26 28.76
CA ARG A 653 -24.28 -63.05 29.62
C ARG A 653 -25.35 -63.74 28.78
N HIS A 654 -26.00 -63.04 27.86
CA HIS A 654 -27.01 -63.63 26.99
C HIS A 654 -26.43 -64.70 26.05
N GLU A 655 -25.21 -64.52 25.54
CA GLU A 655 -24.52 -65.54 24.73
C GLU A 655 -24.26 -66.86 25.49
N ARG A 656 -23.97 -66.77 26.80
CA ARG A 656 -23.84 -67.96 27.67
C ARG A 656 -25.19 -68.63 27.92
N GLN A 657 -26.22 -67.86 28.25
CA GLN A 657 -27.59 -68.38 28.44
C GLN A 657 -28.09 -69.10 27.17
N MET A 658 -27.89 -68.49 26.00
CA MET A 658 -28.16 -69.14 24.71
C MET A 658 -27.39 -70.45 24.54
N THR A 659 -26.10 -70.46 24.84
CA THR A 659 -25.29 -71.70 24.76
C THR A 659 -25.82 -72.80 25.68
N GLU A 660 -26.31 -72.45 26.87
CA GLU A 660 -26.94 -73.37 27.82
C GLU A 660 -28.30 -73.89 27.32
N HIS A 661 -29.22 -73.01 26.89
CA HIS A 661 -30.50 -73.42 26.29
C HIS A 661 -30.30 -74.32 25.06
N LYS A 662 -29.27 -74.05 24.22
CA LYS A 662 -28.95 -74.88 23.05
C LYS A 662 -28.64 -76.32 23.45
N LYS A 663 -27.88 -76.48 24.54
CA LYS A 663 -27.52 -77.78 25.09
C LYS A 663 -28.76 -78.49 25.64
N THR A 664 -29.56 -77.81 26.47
CA THR A 664 -30.79 -78.41 27.05
C THR A 664 -31.78 -78.87 25.97
N MET A 665 -31.94 -78.12 24.87
CA MET A 665 -32.77 -78.56 23.74
C MET A 665 -32.22 -79.81 23.05
N ALA A 666 -30.90 -79.95 22.92
CA ALA A 666 -30.27 -81.15 22.35
C ALA A 666 -30.35 -82.37 23.29
N ASP A 667 -30.17 -82.16 24.60
CA ASP A 667 -30.33 -83.20 25.63
C ASP A 667 -31.80 -83.70 25.64
N ASN A 668 -32.79 -82.80 25.67
CA ASN A 668 -34.22 -83.16 25.60
C ASN A 668 -34.61 -83.88 24.30
N GLN A 669 -34.09 -83.44 23.15
CA GLN A 669 -34.31 -84.10 21.85
C GLN A 669 -33.70 -85.51 21.81
N THR A 670 -32.62 -85.74 22.58
CA THR A 670 -31.98 -87.05 22.72
C THR A 670 -32.83 -87.99 23.58
N GLU A 671 -33.35 -87.54 24.73
CA GLU A 671 -34.26 -88.36 25.55
C GLU A 671 -35.57 -88.69 24.82
N LEU A 672 -36.20 -87.71 24.13
CA LEU A 672 -37.40 -87.95 23.32
C LEU A 672 -37.18 -89.07 22.27
N THR A 673 -35.97 -89.15 21.72
CA THR A 673 -35.57 -90.21 20.77
C THR A 673 -35.41 -91.57 21.46
N LYS A 674 -34.90 -91.62 22.70
CA LYS A 674 -34.85 -92.87 23.49
C LYS A 674 -36.24 -93.37 23.87
N THR A 675 -37.12 -92.51 24.41
CA THR A 675 -38.49 -92.89 24.77
C THR A 675 -39.25 -93.40 23.54
N THR A 676 -39.02 -92.81 22.36
CA THR A 676 -39.60 -93.28 21.09
C THR A 676 -39.04 -94.62 20.60
N ASN A 677 -37.78 -94.95 20.92
CA ASN A 677 -37.15 -96.23 20.55
C ASN A 677 -37.39 -97.37 21.58
N ASN A 678 -37.93 -97.05 22.76
CA ASN A 678 -38.31 -98.01 23.80
C ASN A 678 -39.78 -98.47 23.69
N TYR A 679 -40.52 -97.95 22.70
CA TYR A 679 -41.95 -98.14 22.45
C TYR A 679 -42.17 -98.92 21.15
#